data_AF-A0A372JES0-F1
#
_entry.id   AF-A0A372JES0-F1
#
_cell.length_a   1.000
_cell.length_b   1.000
_cell.length_c   1.000
_cell.angle_alpha   90.00
_cell.angle_beta   90.00
_cell.angle_gamma   90.00
#
_symmetry.space_group_name_H-M   'P 1'
#
loop_
_entity.id
_entity.type
_entity.pdbx_description
1 polymer ?
#
loop_
_entity_poly.entity_id
_entity_poly.type
_entity_poly.pdbx_seq_one_letter_code
_entity_poly.pdbx_strand_id
1 'polypeptide(L)'
;MPADAKGAQVIPAHQLHDYFRHGHPVPHEKPKPETPKPPAKNAPTPPASHPTPPASHPTPPASHPTPPPVHQSPPPAHQTPPPAHQSPPPAHQSPPATHPAPSQPAPAPGSHAPTHPAPAPSQSAPAPAPAPRQPAPAPSQSVPAPAPSQSAPAPSRSAHVPVPPPAHQQTPPDTPGKSSPSGGGPGSGHTTPSPTGHDGASGTSEPDQKHETGAPVGRNVSWPQGLAAASLLAAGLLSALGRRRRTQMWHRAFGQMIVRPRGEAAAAEQALRVGADDHGARLLDVGLRMLSRALAAEGRALPTVYAVHLGSESMDLWIAPADPEPPAPWRAYDGGQVWRLRAADVSEDGLADVLAPYPGLVSLGTNETGRILVDLEAAHGLIAIRGDDANRRAALAALALELATNRWSDHMRITLVGFGQELGEGLAEVAPDRVRAVPTLVEALPELEARSEEVRQALAASGVDSVLTGRARGVFGEAWMPHYLIMSDAPTEQEADRLVALARTGTRMAAGYLVAGDVQGATWTWDVDEAGRLHAGVLGFEVDAQLVPEEQYRGVFELFRTASDLKAVPLPEPSAESTAEPPREGRSSVDIRLLGRIEVDAPGPMDDARRDLCTEVLVYLATHPNGVHPTVLGGAVWPRGVSQAVRDACVARVADWVGRDARGRPNLYHDERGRIRLGSEVRVDWSVFRWLIWRSAAEPSSEAAYMSYALDLVRGPLLADRPRGRYGWLATEPLEYEAGARVVDVAHRLTVLRLDSGDVRGAVEASRAGLRFAPREEALWRDLLRATRASGDDEAVRAVADELRSFAGYDPLQPETEALIEDLVPQYRRVPSH
;
A
#
# COMPACT_ATOMS: atom_id res chain seq x y z
N MET A 1 -26.83 -22.78 30.30
CA MET A 1 -28.25 -22.57 30.65
C MET A 1 -28.30 -21.73 31.91
N PRO A 2 -28.55 -20.41 31.80
CA PRO A 2 -29.08 -19.62 32.91
C PRO A 2 -30.54 -20.03 33.18
N ALA A 3 -31.10 -19.58 34.30
CA ALA A 3 -32.31 -20.16 34.90
C ALA A 3 -33.65 -19.63 34.34
N ASP A 4 -33.60 -18.78 33.32
CA ASP A 4 -34.67 -17.94 32.77
C ASP A 4 -35.29 -18.47 31.46
N ALA A 5 -34.71 -19.51 30.85
CA ALA A 5 -35.15 -20.09 29.57
C ALA A 5 -36.44 -20.95 29.64
N LYS A 6 -37.55 -20.42 30.19
CA LYS A 6 -38.90 -21.01 30.06
C LYS A 6 -39.70 -20.32 28.94
N GLY A 7 -39.76 -20.96 27.77
CA GLY A 7 -40.68 -20.57 26.69
C GLY A 7 -40.06 -20.41 25.30
N ALA A 8 -38.78 -20.70 25.11
CA ALA A 8 -38.12 -20.56 23.80
C ALA A 8 -38.79 -21.45 22.71
N GLN A 9 -39.26 -20.83 21.63
CA GLN A 9 -39.62 -21.53 20.40
C GLN A 9 -38.38 -21.69 19.52
N VAL A 10 -38.24 -22.86 18.89
CA VAL A 10 -37.15 -23.18 17.97
C VAL A 10 -37.58 -22.88 16.54
N ILE A 11 -36.84 -22.02 15.83
CA ILE A 11 -37.06 -21.73 14.41
C ILE A 11 -36.18 -22.66 13.55
N PRO A 12 -36.71 -23.30 12.48
CA PRO A 12 -35.91 -24.15 11.60
C PRO A 12 -34.84 -23.39 10.80
N ALA A 13 -33.67 -23.99 10.62
CA ALA A 13 -32.49 -23.36 10.02
C ALA A 13 -32.69 -22.79 8.60
N HIS A 14 -33.69 -23.23 7.83
CA HIS A 14 -33.97 -22.72 6.49
C HIS A 14 -34.56 -21.29 6.47
N GLN A 15 -34.98 -20.74 7.62
CA GLN A 15 -35.51 -19.37 7.73
C GLN A 15 -34.45 -18.32 8.12
N LEU A 16 -33.20 -18.73 8.34
CA LEU A 16 -32.09 -17.82 8.68
C LEU A 16 -31.69 -16.88 7.52
N HIS A 17 -32.00 -17.26 6.28
CA HIS A 17 -31.53 -16.57 5.08
C HIS A 17 -32.10 -15.16 4.92
N ASP A 18 -33.35 -14.92 5.35
CA ASP A 18 -33.97 -13.59 5.29
C ASP A 18 -33.41 -12.63 6.37
N TYR A 19 -33.06 -13.17 7.55
CA TYR A 19 -32.43 -12.39 8.62
C TYR A 19 -31.05 -11.86 8.18
N PHE A 20 -30.20 -12.70 7.58
CA PHE A 20 -28.89 -12.28 7.08
C PHE A 20 -28.97 -11.32 5.88
N ARG A 21 -30.07 -11.33 5.11
CA ARG A 21 -30.29 -10.40 3.99
C ARG A 21 -30.83 -9.04 4.43
N HIS A 22 -31.62 -8.98 5.50
CA HIS A 22 -32.39 -7.77 5.86
C HIS A 22 -32.08 -7.17 7.24
N GLY A 23 -31.31 -7.85 8.10
CA GLY A 23 -30.98 -7.37 9.45
C GLY A 23 -32.15 -7.38 10.44
N HIS A 24 -33.29 -7.97 10.07
CA HIS A 24 -34.47 -8.18 10.89
C HIS A 24 -35.31 -9.35 10.33
N PRO A 25 -36.11 -10.05 11.15
CA PRO A 25 -37.02 -11.08 10.65
C PRO A 25 -38.19 -10.46 9.86
N VAL A 26 -38.37 -10.91 8.62
CA VAL A 26 -39.47 -10.47 7.73
C VAL A 26 -40.73 -11.31 8.04
N PRO A 27 -41.91 -10.69 8.28
CA PRO A 27 -43.15 -11.45 8.44
C PRO A 27 -43.57 -12.10 7.12
N HIS A 28 -43.96 -13.38 7.15
CA HIS A 28 -44.52 -14.08 5.97
C HIS A 28 -45.78 -13.35 5.46
N GLU A 29 -45.72 -12.82 4.23
CA GLU A 29 -46.93 -12.45 3.49
C GLU A 29 -47.78 -13.71 3.27
N LYS A 30 -49.07 -13.65 3.61
CA LYS A 30 -49.98 -14.78 3.38
C LYS A 30 -50.20 -14.96 1.88
N PRO A 31 -49.93 -16.14 1.29
CA PRO A 31 -50.16 -16.36 -0.12
C PRO A 31 -51.64 -16.23 -0.45
N LYS A 32 -51.92 -15.49 -1.53
CA LYS A 32 -53.26 -15.33 -2.10
C LYS A 32 -53.73 -16.67 -2.67
N PRO A 33 -54.99 -17.11 -2.48
CA PRO A 33 -55.41 -18.44 -2.89
C PRO A 33 -55.46 -18.57 -4.43
N GLU A 34 -54.73 -19.56 -4.97
CA GLU A 34 -54.75 -19.90 -6.39
C GLU A 34 -55.92 -20.82 -6.76
N THR A 35 -56.43 -20.65 -7.97
CA THR A 35 -57.49 -21.47 -8.58
C THR A 35 -56.94 -22.81 -9.09
N PRO A 36 -57.65 -23.94 -8.91
CA PRO A 36 -57.10 -25.27 -9.18
C PRO A 36 -57.07 -25.63 -10.68
N LYS A 37 -56.00 -26.31 -11.11
CA LYS A 37 -55.89 -27.03 -12.39
C LYS A 37 -55.82 -28.56 -12.16
N PRO A 38 -56.30 -29.41 -13.10
CA PRO A 38 -56.55 -30.83 -12.86
C PRO A 38 -55.29 -31.72 -13.02
N PRO A 39 -55.31 -32.98 -12.51
CA PRO A 39 -54.10 -33.79 -12.32
C PRO A 39 -53.66 -34.59 -13.56
N ALA A 40 -52.34 -34.78 -13.69
CA ALA A 40 -51.71 -35.70 -14.64
C ALA A 40 -51.40 -37.07 -13.99
N LYS A 41 -51.26 -38.13 -14.80
CA LYS A 41 -51.15 -39.54 -14.38
C LYS A 41 -49.68 -40.03 -14.27
N ASN A 42 -49.48 -41.10 -13.50
CA ASN A 42 -48.16 -41.68 -13.16
C ASN A 42 -47.57 -42.67 -14.20
N ALA A 43 -46.25 -42.54 -14.43
CA ALA A 43 -45.23 -43.61 -14.65
C ALA A 43 -45.35 -44.58 -15.88
N PRO A 44 -44.34 -45.42 -16.24
CA PRO A 44 -42.96 -45.59 -15.71
C PRO A 44 -41.79 -45.67 -16.76
N THR A 45 -40.53 -45.78 -16.28
CA THR A 45 -39.27 -46.23 -16.97
C THR A 45 -39.10 -47.78 -16.89
N PRO A 46 -38.03 -48.50 -17.37
CA PRO A 46 -36.66 -48.17 -17.88
C PRO A 46 -36.40 -48.79 -19.31
N PRO A 47 -35.20 -49.25 -19.83
CA PRO A 47 -33.78 -49.26 -19.40
C PRO A 47 -32.75 -48.74 -20.46
N ALA A 48 -31.67 -49.49 -20.82
CA ALA A 48 -30.47 -49.02 -21.54
C ALA A 48 -29.72 -50.09 -22.39
N SER A 49 -28.87 -49.68 -23.37
CA SER A 49 -27.56 -50.31 -23.76
C SER A 49 -26.84 -49.69 -25.00
N HIS A 50 -25.55 -49.27 -24.84
CA HIS A 50 -24.35 -49.28 -25.75
C HIS A 50 -24.39 -48.92 -27.27
N PRO A 51 -23.24 -48.75 -28.00
CA PRO A 51 -22.07 -47.86 -27.79
C PRO A 51 -21.61 -47.05 -29.07
N THR A 52 -20.46 -46.35 -28.97
CA THR A 52 -19.72 -45.46 -29.93
C THR A 52 -19.31 -46.07 -31.30
N PRO A 53 -18.94 -45.31 -32.39
CA PRO A 53 -17.68 -44.51 -32.51
C PRO A 53 -17.75 -43.22 -33.43
N PRO A 54 -16.63 -42.48 -33.71
CA PRO A 54 -16.65 -41.11 -34.28
C PRO A 54 -16.24 -40.97 -35.77
N ALA A 55 -16.42 -39.77 -36.35
CA ALA A 55 -15.81 -39.37 -37.64
C ALA A 55 -15.56 -37.85 -37.78
N SER A 56 -14.36 -37.50 -38.26
CA SER A 56 -13.94 -36.18 -38.81
C SER A 56 -14.74 -35.86 -40.10
N HIS A 57 -14.93 -34.62 -40.59
CA HIS A 57 -13.97 -33.56 -40.98
C HIS A 57 -14.72 -32.23 -41.31
N PRO A 58 -14.03 -31.09 -41.61
CA PRO A 58 -14.59 -29.73 -41.58
C PRO A 58 -15.01 -29.13 -42.94
N THR A 59 -15.84 -28.07 -42.92
CA THR A 59 -15.96 -27.02 -43.98
C THR A 59 -16.72 -25.77 -43.43
N PRO A 60 -16.81 -24.61 -44.12
CA PRO A 60 -16.24 -23.35 -43.60
C PRO A 60 -17.33 -22.25 -43.33
N PRO A 61 -16.99 -20.97 -43.05
CA PRO A 61 -17.94 -20.04 -42.42
C PRO A 61 -18.90 -19.37 -43.41
N ALA A 62 -20.10 -19.01 -42.91
CA ALA A 62 -21.06 -18.18 -43.62
C ALA A 62 -21.32 -16.87 -42.84
N SER A 63 -20.98 -15.75 -43.46
CA SER A 63 -21.26 -14.41 -42.94
C SER A 63 -22.74 -14.07 -43.06
N HIS A 64 -23.36 -13.54 -41.99
CA HIS A 64 -23.92 -12.18 -41.94
C HIS A 64 -24.70 -11.95 -40.62
N PRO A 65 -24.70 -10.72 -40.06
CA PRO A 65 -25.32 -10.42 -38.77
C PRO A 65 -26.80 -10.01 -38.89
N THR A 66 -27.56 -10.26 -37.82
CA THR A 66 -28.92 -9.70 -37.62
C THR A 66 -28.94 -8.97 -36.26
N PRO A 67 -29.47 -7.74 -36.16
CA PRO A 67 -29.23 -6.86 -35.02
C PRO A 67 -30.16 -7.11 -33.80
N PRO A 68 -29.73 -6.71 -32.57
CA PRO A 68 -30.58 -6.70 -31.39
C PRO A 68 -31.56 -5.50 -31.37
N PRO A 69 -32.68 -5.58 -30.63
CA PRO A 69 -33.72 -4.55 -30.62
C PRO A 69 -33.35 -3.33 -29.77
N VAL A 70 -33.85 -2.15 -30.20
CA VAL A 70 -33.66 -0.87 -29.53
C VAL A 70 -34.79 -0.62 -28.52
N HIS A 71 -34.43 -0.38 -27.26
CA HIS A 71 -35.26 0.39 -26.32
C HIS A 71 -34.40 1.50 -25.72
N GLN A 72 -34.71 2.75 -26.10
CA GLN A 72 -34.11 3.94 -25.53
C GLN A 72 -34.99 4.48 -24.39
N SER A 73 -34.36 4.84 -23.28
CA SER A 73 -34.91 5.75 -22.27
C SER A 73 -33.83 6.82 -21.99
N PRO A 74 -34.19 8.11 -21.90
CA PRO A 74 -33.22 9.20 -21.93
C PRO A 74 -32.51 9.43 -20.57
N PRO A 75 -31.29 10.00 -20.57
CA PRO A 75 -30.60 10.41 -19.34
C PRO A 75 -31.21 11.70 -18.75
N PRO A 76 -31.09 11.93 -17.43
CA PRO A 76 -31.56 13.15 -16.80
C PRO A 76 -30.63 14.33 -17.12
N ALA A 77 -31.23 15.48 -17.42
CA ALA A 77 -30.50 16.72 -17.68
C ALA A 77 -30.35 17.55 -16.40
N HIS A 78 -29.10 17.83 -16.01
CA HIS A 78 -28.78 18.94 -15.11
C HIS A 78 -27.79 19.87 -15.80
N GLN A 79 -28.29 21.02 -16.23
CA GLN A 79 -27.49 22.15 -16.67
C GLN A 79 -27.24 23.06 -15.47
N THR A 80 -25.99 23.46 -15.26
CA THR A 80 -25.62 24.56 -14.36
C THR A 80 -24.77 25.54 -15.18
N PRO A 81 -25.11 26.84 -15.25
CA PRO A 81 -24.50 27.75 -16.22
C PRO A 81 -23.13 28.28 -15.75
N PRO A 82 -22.22 28.62 -16.68
CA PRO A 82 -21.00 29.36 -16.36
C PRO A 82 -21.31 30.84 -16.05
N PRO A 83 -20.56 31.50 -15.16
CA PRO A 83 -20.72 32.93 -14.91
C PRO A 83 -20.21 33.76 -16.10
N ALA A 84 -21.03 34.71 -16.55
CA ALA A 84 -20.68 35.61 -17.64
C ALA A 84 -19.89 36.82 -17.13
N HIS A 85 -18.71 37.07 -17.71
CA HIS A 85 -18.09 38.40 -17.69
C HIS A 85 -17.88 38.90 -19.12
N GLN A 86 -18.60 39.97 -19.47
CA GLN A 86 -18.43 40.73 -20.70
C GLN A 86 -17.53 41.94 -20.44
N SER A 87 -16.44 42.10 -21.19
CA SER A 87 -16.15 43.32 -21.96
C SER A 87 -14.86 43.17 -22.79
N PRO A 88 -14.73 43.87 -23.93
CA PRO A 88 -13.80 43.46 -24.99
C PRO A 88 -12.54 44.35 -25.12
N PRO A 89 -11.47 43.85 -25.79
CA PRO A 89 -10.44 44.70 -26.38
C PRO A 89 -10.89 45.22 -27.76
N PRO A 90 -10.53 46.46 -28.17
CA PRO A 90 -10.81 46.97 -29.50
C PRO A 90 -9.84 46.41 -30.54
N ALA A 91 -10.36 46.05 -31.72
CA ALA A 91 -9.55 45.65 -32.86
C ALA A 91 -9.00 46.87 -33.62
N HIS A 92 -7.76 46.78 -34.10
CA HIS A 92 -7.28 47.60 -35.22
C HIS A 92 -6.55 46.76 -36.27
N GLN A 93 -6.71 47.19 -37.52
CA GLN A 93 -6.35 46.45 -38.73
C GLN A 93 -4.92 46.81 -39.19
N SER A 94 -4.25 45.85 -39.83
CA SER A 94 -3.04 46.03 -40.65
C SER A 94 -3.30 47.04 -41.81
N PRO A 95 -2.29 47.59 -42.55
CA PRO A 95 -1.17 46.86 -43.17
C PRO A 95 0.16 47.70 -43.25
N PRO A 96 1.07 47.60 -44.26
CA PRO A 96 2.25 46.73 -44.16
C PRO A 96 3.62 47.38 -44.53
N ALA A 97 4.69 46.57 -44.49
CA ALA A 97 5.86 46.54 -45.38
C ALA A 97 7.28 46.89 -44.84
N THR A 98 8.25 46.20 -45.45
CA THR A 98 9.70 46.47 -45.61
C THR A 98 10.71 46.29 -44.44
N HIS A 99 11.63 45.34 -44.64
CA HIS A 99 13.02 45.26 -44.15
C HIS A 99 13.86 46.51 -44.58
N PRO A 100 15.07 46.81 -44.01
CA PRO A 100 16.06 45.86 -43.47
C PRO A 100 16.84 46.25 -42.18
N ALA A 101 17.76 45.37 -41.77
CA ALA A 101 18.82 45.57 -40.77
C ALA A 101 20.03 46.35 -41.37
N PRO A 102 21.20 46.52 -40.69
CA PRO A 102 21.59 46.24 -39.29
C PRO A 102 22.29 47.42 -38.59
N SER A 103 22.74 47.26 -37.33
CA SER A 103 24.07 47.72 -36.80
C SER A 103 24.28 47.48 -35.29
N GLN A 104 25.41 46.88 -34.94
CA GLN A 104 26.12 47.01 -33.64
C GLN A 104 26.85 48.38 -33.58
N PRO A 105 27.39 48.91 -32.43
CA PRO A 105 28.08 48.17 -31.36
C PRO A 105 27.98 48.68 -29.89
N ALA A 106 28.66 47.97 -28.99
CA ALA A 106 29.07 48.38 -27.64
C ALA A 106 30.32 49.31 -27.68
N PRO A 107 30.98 49.76 -26.56
CA PRO A 107 30.77 49.46 -25.14
C PRO A 107 30.83 50.68 -24.16
N ALA A 108 31.05 50.39 -22.86
CA ALA A 108 31.23 51.22 -21.65
C ALA A 108 32.38 52.29 -21.72
N PRO A 109 32.77 53.07 -20.67
CA PRO A 109 32.45 52.99 -19.22
C PRO A 109 32.26 54.35 -18.47
N GLY A 110 32.21 54.36 -17.12
CA GLY A 110 32.51 55.58 -16.35
C GLY A 110 31.95 55.71 -14.93
N SER A 111 32.81 55.48 -13.94
CA SER A 111 32.71 55.77 -12.50
C SER A 111 32.07 57.12 -12.09
N HIS A 112 31.40 57.18 -10.92
CA HIS A 112 31.83 57.94 -9.72
C HIS A 112 30.72 58.06 -8.64
N ALA A 113 31.11 57.88 -7.37
CA ALA A 113 30.39 58.32 -6.17
C ALA A 113 31.23 59.45 -5.50
N PRO A 114 30.90 60.02 -4.31
CA PRO A 114 29.67 59.96 -3.49
C PRO A 114 29.16 61.37 -3.06
N THR A 115 28.08 61.48 -2.28
CA THR A 115 27.98 62.32 -1.04
C THR A 115 26.58 62.31 -0.39
N HIS A 116 26.52 62.32 0.94
CA HIS A 116 25.32 62.66 1.74
C HIS A 116 25.24 64.19 1.99
N PRO A 117 24.08 64.72 2.44
CA PRO A 117 23.96 65.01 3.88
C PRO A 117 22.58 64.67 4.50
N ALA A 118 22.52 64.73 5.83
CA ALA A 118 21.40 64.32 6.68
C ALA A 118 20.34 65.43 6.93
N PRO A 119 19.19 65.08 7.53
CA PRO A 119 18.34 66.01 8.27
C PRO A 119 18.15 65.64 9.75
N ALA A 120 17.84 66.66 10.55
CA ALA A 120 17.23 66.61 11.90
C ALA A 120 16.46 67.92 12.10
N PRO A 121 15.62 68.11 13.15
CA PRO A 121 15.17 67.18 14.19
C PRO A 121 13.62 67.11 14.30
N SER A 122 13.08 66.25 15.19
CA SER A 122 11.73 66.46 15.78
C SER A 122 11.51 65.72 17.11
N GLN A 123 10.72 66.39 17.97
CA GLN A 123 10.20 66.04 19.30
C GLN A 123 9.00 65.06 19.17
N SER A 124 8.39 64.42 20.18
CA SER A 124 8.65 64.16 21.61
C SER A 124 7.73 62.99 22.05
N ALA A 125 8.02 62.30 23.16
CA ALA A 125 7.28 61.11 23.62
C ALA A 125 6.01 61.40 24.44
N PRO A 126 5.11 60.39 24.59
CA PRO A 126 4.32 60.18 25.80
C PRO A 126 4.65 58.85 26.52
N ALA A 127 4.31 58.77 27.81
CA ALA A 127 4.66 57.69 28.75
C ALA A 127 3.58 56.56 28.84
N PRO A 128 3.85 55.41 29.51
CA PRO A 128 3.10 54.16 29.30
C PRO A 128 1.91 53.93 30.24
N ALA A 129 1.05 52.97 29.85
CA ALA A 129 -0.10 52.45 30.59
C ALA A 129 -0.08 50.89 30.60
N PRO A 130 -0.87 50.18 31.44
CA PRO A 130 -0.32 49.12 32.30
C PRO A 130 -0.46 47.67 31.78
N ALA A 131 0.33 46.78 32.38
CA ALA A 131 0.35 45.35 32.09
C ALA A 131 -0.93 44.60 32.53
N PRO A 132 -1.37 43.54 31.80
CA PRO A 132 -2.46 42.67 32.22
C PRO A 132 -2.10 41.81 33.44
N ARG A 133 -3.08 41.56 34.32
CA ARG A 133 -2.92 40.72 35.51
C ARG A 133 -3.11 39.24 35.17
N GLN A 134 -2.25 38.38 35.71
CA GLN A 134 -2.48 36.93 35.72
C GLN A 134 -3.65 36.57 36.66
N PRO A 135 -4.52 35.61 36.29
CA PRO A 135 -5.50 35.04 37.21
C PRO A 135 -4.82 34.08 38.21
N ALA A 136 -5.22 34.15 39.48
CA ALA A 136 -4.76 33.23 40.52
C ALA A 136 -5.53 31.89 40.48
N PRO A 137 -4.91 30.76 40.89
CA PRO A 137 -5.57 29.45 40.89
C PRO A 137 -6.61 29.32 42.02
N ALA A 138 -7.67 28.56 41.76
CA ALA A 138 -8.70 28.19 42.74
C ALA A 138 -8.18 27.15 43.77
N PRO A 139 -8.75 27.08 44.98
CA PRO A 139 -8.18 26.30 46.08
C PRO A 139 -8.41 24.79 45.96
N SER A 140 -7.36 24.02 46.27
CA SER A 140 -7.39 22.56 46.28
C SER A 140 -8.25 22.01 47.42
N GLN A 141 -9.18 21.11 47.11
CA GLN A 141 -9.82 20.26 48.13
C GLN A 141 -8.96 19.03 48.41
N SER A 142 -8.70 18.77 49.68
CA SER A 142 -7.87 17.67 50.18
C SER A 142 -8.67 16.36 50.27
N VAL A 143 -8.16 15.30 49.66
CA VAL A 143 -8.56 13.90 49.87
C VAL A 143 -7.28 13.09 50.22
N PRO A 144 -7.29 12.22 51.24
CA PRO A 144 -6.05 11.74 51.85
C PRO A 144 -5.35 10.62 51.06
N ALA A 145 -4.02 10.59 51.12
CA ALA A 145 -3.19 9.53 50.56
C ALA A 145 -3.21 8.26 51.43
N PRO A 146 -3.14 7.05 50.84
CA PRO A 146 -2.85 5.82 51.57
C PRO A 146 -1.36 5.73 51.95
N ALA A 147 -1.09 5.07 53.08
CA ALA A 147 0.24 4.90 53.66
C ALA A 147 1.14 3.93 52.87
N PRO A 148 2.49 4.00 53.01
CA PRO A 148 3.41 3.22 52.17
C PRO A 148 3.53 1.76 52.63
N SER A 149 3.45 0.83 51.67
CA SER A 149 3.71 -0.60 51.89
C SER A 149 5.18 -0.95 51.70
N GLN A 150 5.65 -1.77 52.64
CA GLN A 150 7.02 -2.16 52.94
C GLN A 150 7.85 -2.75 51.78
N SER A 151 9.15 -2.54 51.90
CA SER A 151 10.28 -2.95 51.05
C SER A 151 10.39 -4.44 50.70
N ALA A 152 10.83 -4.72 49.47
CA ALA A 152 11.53 -5.94 49.05
C ALA A 152 12.57 -5.57 47.95
N PRO A 153 13.65 -6.36 47.74
CA PRO A 153 14.95 -5.79 47.34
C PRO A 153 15.20 -5.69 45.82
N ALA A 154 16.09 -4.75 45.46
CA ALA A 154 16.62 -4.58 44.11
C ALA A 154 17.71 -5.64 43.76
N PRO A 155 17.85 -6.04 42.49
CA PRO A 155 18.92 -6.93 42.04
C PRO A 155 20.27 -6.21 41.94
N SER A 156 21.29 -6.80 42.55
CA SER A 156 22.66 -6.29 42.55
C SER A 156 23.28 -6.29 41.14
N ARG A 157 23.72 -5.13 40.65
CA ARG A 157 24.57 -5.04 39.46
C ARG A 157 25.99 -5.49 39.80
N SER A 158 26.39 -6.67 39.32
CA SER A 158 27.80 -7.06 39.28
C SER A 158 28.52 -6.33 38.14
N ALA A 159 29.64 -5.67 38.45
CA ALA A 159 30.47 -5.01 37.45
C ALA A 159 31.31 -6.05 36.67
N HIS A 160 31.16 -6.10 35.34
CA HIS A 160 32.07 -6.84 34.47
C HIS A 160 33.26 -5.95 34.09
N VAL A 161 34.46 -6.42 34.39
CA VAL A 161 35.73 -5.78 33.97
C VAL A 161 35.99 -6.11 32.49
N PRO A 162 36.34 -5.14 31.62
CA PRO A 162 36.75 -5.41 30.25
C PRO A 162 38.16 -6.00 30.17
N VAL A 163 38.35 -7.04 29.36
CA VAL A 163 39.67 -7.59 29.01
C VAL A 163 40.14 -6.99 27.66
N PRO A 164 41.36 -6.43 27.56
CA PRO A 164 41.87 -5.90 26.29
C PRO A 164 42.49 -6.98 25.39
N PRO A 165 42.55 -6.76 24.06
CA PRO A 165 43.17 -7.69 23.12
C PRO A 165 44.71 -7.63 23.16
N PRO A 166 45.42 -8.72 22.78
CA PRO A 166 46.88 -8.74 22.76
C PRO A 166 47.46 -7.96 21.57
N ALA A 167 48.55 -7.22 21.82
CA ALA A 167 49.25 -6.44 20.81
C ALA A 167 50.31 -7.26 20.06
N HIS A 168 50.46 -7.01 18.76
CA HIS A 168 51.62 -7.46 17.99
C HIS A 168 52.86 -6.61 18.34
N GLN A 169 54.01 -7.25 18.50
CA GLN A 169 55.32 -6.60 18.43
C GLN A 169 56.12 -7.13 17.25
N GLN A 170 56.71 -6.21 16.49
CA GLN A 170 57.61 -6.45 15.36
C GLN A 170 59.07 -6.42 15.84
N THR A 171 59.99 -6.97 15.02
CA THR A 171 61.38 -6.53 14.69
C THR A 171 62.42 -7.67 14.66
N PRO A 172 63.52 -7.58 13.88
CA PRO A 172 63.69 -6.94 12.55
C PRO A 172 64.52 -7.88 11.58
N PRO A 173 65.46 -7.48 10.67
CA PRO A 173 65.70 -8.23 9.40
C PRO A 173 67.13 -8.81 9.25
N ASP A 174 67.40 -9.56 8.16
CA ASP A 174 68.66 -9.46 7.36
C ASP A 174 68.69 -10.42 6.14
N THR A 175 69.60 -10.14 5.19
CA THR A 175 69.89 -10.85 3.91
C THR A 175 71.39 -11.24 3.87
N PRO A 176 72.00 -11.85 2.81
CA PRO A 176 71.55 -12.77 1.75
C PRO A 176 72.47 -14.01 1.51
N GLY A 177 72.04 -15.01 0.72
CA GLY A 177 72.90 -15.60 -0.34
C GLY A 177 73.31 -17.11 -0.36
N LYS A 178 73.09 -17.71 -1.55
CA LYS A 178 73.85 -18.76 -2.28
C LYS A 178 73.55 -20.28 -2.16
N SER A 179 73.51 -20.87 -3.37
CA SER A 179 73.81 -22.25 -3.84
C SER A 179 72.73 -23.36 -3.86
N SER A 180 72.34 -23.70 -5.09
CA SER A 180 71.59 -24.88 -5.61
C SER A 180 72.49 -26.16 -5.67
N PRO A 181 72.11 -27.35 -6.25
CA PRO A 181 71.16 -27.58 -7.36
C PRO A 181 70.29 -28.89 -7.40
N SER A 182 69.42 -28.89 -8.43
CA SER A 182 68.68 -30.00 -9.10
C SER A 182 67.47 -30.66 -8.38
N GLY A 183 66.36 -30.97 -9.07
CA GLY A 183 65.95 -30.60 -10.44
C GLY A 183 64.62 -31.24 -10.90
N GLY A 184 64.00 -30.71 -11.96
CA GLY A 184 62.96 -31.37 -12.78
C GLY A 184 61.47 -31.13 -12.42
N GLY A 185 60.74 -30.41 -13.28
CA GLY A 185 59.27 -30.48 -13.44
C GLY A 185 58.93 -30.87 -14.90
N PRO A 186 57.75 -30.54 -15.50
CA PRO A 186 56.45 -30.09 -14.96
C PRO A 186 55.38 -31.21 -15.20
N GLY A 187 54.06 -31.04 -15.44
CA GLY A 187 53.22 -29.84 -15.64
C GLY A 187 51.71 -30.11 -15.83
N SER A 188 50.97 -29.06 -16.19
CA SER A 188 49.50 -28.88 -16.29
C SER A 188 48.76 -29.59 -17.44
N GLY A 189 47.43 -29.78 -17.32
CA GLY A 189 46.52 -30.01 -18.46
C GLY A 189 45.05 -30.32 -18.13
N HIS A 190 44.11 -29.53 -18.66
CA HIS A 190 42.66 -29.81 -18.67
C HIS A 190 42.28 -30.93 -19.66
N THR A 191 41.13 -31.61 -19.49
CA THR A 191 40.05 -31.73 -20.53
C THR A 191 38.79 -32.49 -20.07
N THR A 192 37.67 -32.16 -20.71
CA THR A 192 36.36 -32.85 -20.70
C THR A 192 36.44 -34.21 -21.43
N PRO A 193 35.46 -35.12 -21.25
CA PRO A 193 34.71 -35.53 -22.44
C PRO A 193 33.21 -35.83 -22.24
N SER A 194 32.45 -35.62 -23.32
CA SER A 194 31.21 -36.35 -23.67
C SER A 194 31.48 -37.15 -24.97
N PRO A 195 30.49 -37.81 -25.59
CA PRO A 195 29.93 -39.10 -25.20
C PRO A 195 30.17 -40.19 -26.28
N THR A 196 29.95 -41.46 -25.95
CA THR A 196 29.81 -42.54 -26.96
C THR A 196 28.67 -43.49 -26.57
N GLY A 197 27.83 -43.84 -27.56
CA GLY A 197 26.83 -44.91 -27.44
C GLY A 197 27.22 -46.13 -28.29
N HIS A 198 26.46 -47.21 -28.20
CA HIS A 198 26.43 -48.32 -29.18
C HIS A 198 25.02 -48.94 -29.23
N ASP A 199 24.46 -48.93 -30.43
CA ASP A 199 23.79 -50.02 -31.15
C ASP A 199 22.60 -50.78 -30.54
N GLY A 200 21.46 -50.62 -31.19
CA GLY A 200 20.23 -51.34 -30.93
C GLY A 200 20.08 -52.69 -31.65
N ALA A 201 18.91 -53.30 -31.46
CA ALA A 201 18.27 -54.21 -32.42
C ALA A 201 16.77 -54.35 -32.08
N SER A 202 15.93 -54.58 -33.10
CA SER A 202 14.47 -54.41 -33.05
C SER A 202 13.68 -55.64 -32.60
N GLY A 203 12.48 -55.44 -32.03
CA GLY A 203 11.49 -56.50 -31.79
C GLY A 203 10.11 -55.93 -31.42
N THR A 204 9.10 -56.12 -32.29
CA THR A 204 7.75 -55.53 -32.19
C THR A 204 6.74 -56.39 -31.42
N SER A 205 6.00 -55.82 -30.45
CA SER A 205 4.59 -56.18 -30.15
C SER A 205 3.89 -55.09 -29.31
N GLU A 206 2.67 -54.70 -29.67
CA GLU A 206 1.72 -53.93 -28.83
C GLU A 206 0.88 -54.88 -27.94
N PRO A 207 -0.09 -54.41 -27.14
CA PRO A 207 0.02 -53.42 -26.05
C PRO A 207 -0.55 -53.97 -24.72
N ASP A 208 -0.25 -53.35 -23.57
CA ASP A 208 -1.06 -53.57 -22.35
C ASP A 208 -1.18 -52.31 -21.48
N GLN A 209 -2.35 -52.14 -20.86
CA GLN A 209 -2.81 -50.89 -20.25
C GLN A 209 -2.30 -50.69 -18.83
N LYS A 210 -1.68 -49.54 -18.52
CA LYS A 210 -1.56 -49.05 -17.13
C LYS A 210 -1.74 -47.54 -16.98
N HIS A 211 -2.95 -47.20 -16.52
CA HIS A 211 -3.28 -46.09 -15.62
C HIS A 211 -2.62 -44.72 -15.86
N GLU A 212 -3.38 -43.83 -16.49
CA GLU A 212 -3.20 -42.38 -16.29
C GLU A 212 -3.44 -42.02 -14.82
N THR A 213 -2.37 -41.80 -14.06
CA THR A 213 -2.45 -40.98 -12.85
C THR A 213 -2.64 -39.54 -13.28
N GLY A 214 -3.86 -39.02 -13.15
CA GLY A 214 -4.20 -37.65 -13.54
C GLY A 214 -3.27 -36.63 -12.89
N ALA A 215 -2.49 -35.93 -13.71
CA ALA A 215 -1.68 -34.81 -13.26
C ALA A 215 -2.60 -33.70 -12.72
N PRO A 216 -2.27 -33.05 -11.59
CA PRO A 216 -3.07 -31.95 -11.08
C PRO A 216 -2.99 -30.77 -12.06
N VAL A 217 -4.11 -30.44 -12.70
CA VAL A 217 -4.25 -29.22 -13.52
C VAL A 217 -4.33 -28.01 -12.59
N GLY A 218 -3.17 -27.61 -12.09
CA GLY A 218 -2.92 -26.28 -11.53
C GLY A 218 -1.90 -25.59 -12.40
N ARG A 219 -2.26 -24.47 -13.05
CA ARG A 219 -1.25 -23.55 -13.58
C ARG A 219 -0.40 -23.11 -12.39
N ASN A 220 0.89 -23.42 -12.40
CA ASN A 220 1.84 -22.86 -11.45
C ASN A 220 1.95 -21.36 -11.73
N VAL A 221 1.15 -20.56 -11.02
CA VAL A 221 1.35 -19.11 -10.97
C VAL A 221 2.73 -18.88 -10.37
N SER A 222 3.64 -18.31 -11.17
CA SER A 222 4.98 -17.94 -10.73
C SER A 222 4.90 -16.90 -9.62
N TRP A 223 5.77 -17.00 -8.61
CA TRP A 223 5.81 -16.01 -7.53
C TRP A 223 6.22 -14.63 -8.09
N PRO A 224 5.45 -13.54 -7.89
CA PRO A 224 5.76 -12.21 -8.44
C PRO A 224 6.96 -11.53 -7.75
N GLN A 225 8.16 -12.05 -8.02
CA GLN A 225 9.40 -11.67 -7.34
C GLN A 225 9.80 -10.19 -7.58
N GLY A 226 9.42 -9.60 -8.72
CA GLY A 226 9.69 -8.19 -9.03
C GLY A 226 8.91 -7.26 -8.11
N LEU A 227 7.59 -7.46 -8.00
CA LEU A 227 6.73 -6.73 -7.04
C LEU A 227 7.18 -6.92 -5.58
N ALA A 228 7.66 -8.12 -5.22
CA ALA A 228 8.18 -8.40 -3.88
C ALA A 228 9.54 -7.74 -3.60
N ALA A 229 10.35 -7.44 -4.63
CA ALA A 229 11.63 -6.74 -4.49
C ALA A 229 11.49 -5.21 -4.55
N ALA A 230 10.47 -4.71 -5.26
CA ALA A 230 10.17 -3.29 -5.45
C ALA A 230 9.49 -2.67 -4.21
N SER A 231 10.18 -2.66 -3.07
CA SER A 231 9.56 -2.42 -1.75
C SER A 231 8.88 -1.06 -1.57
N LEU A 232 9.40 -0.01 -2.21
CA LEU A 232 8.84 1.34 -2.18
C LEU A 232 7.60 1.46 -3.08
N LEU A 233 7.72 1.00 -4.33
CA LEU A 233 6.59 0.82 -5.25
C LEU A 233 5.47 -0.01 -4.60
N ALA A 234 5.81 -1.09 -3.89
CA ALA A 234 4.84 -1.95 -3.23
C ALA A 234 4.06 -1.21 -2.13
N ALA A 235 4.72 -0.37 -1.33
CA ALA A 235 4.06 0.49 -0.35
C ALA A 235 3.16 1.55 -1.02
N GLY A 236 3.60 2.15 -2.14
CA GLY A 236 2.80 3.08 -2.94
C GLY A 236 1.53 2.43 -3.52
N LEU A 237 1.67 1.26 -4.14
CA LEU A 237 0.56 0.46 -4.67
C LEU A 237 -0.42 0.03 -3.58
N LEU A 238 0.04 -0.48 -2.44
CA LEU A 238 -0.85 -0.84 -1.32
C LEU A 238 -1.56 0.38 -0.72
N SER A 239 -0.89 1.54 -0.65
CA SER A 239 -1.50 2.79 -0.22
C SER A 239 -2.62 3.23 -1.17
N ALA A 240 -2.39 3.18 -2.48
CA ALA A 240 -3.39 3.51 -3.49
C ALA A 240 -4.56 2.50 -3.55
N LEU A 241 -4.26 1.21 -3.41
CA LEU A 241 -5.25 0.13 -3.30
C LEU A 241 -6.14 0.30 -2.06
N GLY A 242 -5.52 0.67 -0.93
CA GLY A 242 -6.23 0.99 0.31
C GLY A 242 -7.24 2.11 0.15
N ARG A 243 -6.90 3.18 -0.61
CA ARG A 243 -7.84 4.27 -0.92
C ARG A 243 -9.09 3.75 -1.67
N ARG A 244 -8.92 2.91 -2.70
CA ARG A 244 -10.06 2.32 -3.45
C ARG A 244 -10.93 1.40 -2.60
N ARG A 245 -10.30 0.58 -1.76
CA ARG A 245 -11.04 -0.31 -0.84
C ARG A 245 -11.85 0.43 0.20
N ARG A 246 -11.44 1.64 0.62
CA ARG A 246 -12.30 2.52 1.43
C ARG A 246 -13.55 2.90 0.64
N THR A 247 -13.42 3.35 -0.61
CA THR A 247 -14.57 3.63 -1.48
C THR A 247 -15.48 2.42 -1.67
N GLN A 248 -14.94 1.20 -1.84
CA GLN A 248 -15.77 -0.02 -1.86
C GLN A 248 -16.50 -0.26 -0.53
N MET A 249 -15.86 -0.03 0.62
CA MET A 249 -16.50 -0.15 1.93
C MET A 249 -17.61 0.90 2.12
N TRP A 250 -17.45 2.12 1.60
CA TRP A 250 -18.49 3.15 1.62
C TRP A 250 -19.78 2.71 0.90
N HIS A 251 -19.64 1.96 -0.20
CA HIS A 251 -20.77 1.41 -0.97
C HIS A 251 -21.23 0.01 -0.48
N ARG A 252 -20.60 -0.56 0.55
CA ARG A 252 -20.92 -1.89 1.09
C ARG A 252 -22.17 -1.83 1.98
N ALA A 253 -23.22 -2.55 1.58
CA ALA A 253 -24.40 -2.74 2.43
C ALA A 253 -24.15 -3.73 3.59
N PHE A 254 -24.98 -3.63 4.63
CA PHE A 254 -25.03 -4.61 5.73
C PHE A 254 -25.19 -6.05 5.20
N GLY A 255 -24.50 -7.02 5.82
CA GLY A 255 -24.53 -8.41 5.39
C GLY A 255 -23.68 -8.70 4.14
N GLN A 256 -23.04 -7.69 3.55
CA GLN A 256 -22.13 -7.82 2.40
C GLN A 256 -20.67 -7.57 2.81
N MET A 257 -19.74 -7.96 1.95
CA MET A 257 -18.31 -7.67 2.01
C MET A 257 -17.83 -7.19 0.63
N ILE A 258 -16.71 -6.46 0.58
CA ILE A 258 -16.12 -6.03 -0.70
C ILE A 258 -15.59 -7.22 -1.51
N VAL A 259 -15.48 -7.06 -2.83
CA VAL A 259 -14.92 -8.10 -3.71
C VAL A 259 -13.46 -8.37 -3.33
N ARG A 260 -13.11 -9.66 -3.25
CA ARG A 260 -11.72 -10.10 -2.99
C ARG A 260 -11.02 -10.42 -4.32
N PRO A 261 -9.74 -10.07 -4.49
CA PRO A 261 -8.97 -10.51 -5.64
C PRO A 261 -8.82 -12.03 -5.66
N ARG A 262 -8.56 -12.58 -6.84
CA ARG A 262 -8.37 -14.02 -7.09
C ARG A 262 -7.28 -14.21 -8.15
N GLY A 263 -6.71 -15.41 -8.21
CA GLY A 263 -5.67 -15.74 -9.19
C GLY A 263 -4.48 -14.77 -9.11
N GLU A 264 -4.03 -14.29 -10.28
CA GLU A 264 -2.89 -13.39 -10.43
C GLU A 264 -3.03 -12.08 -9.64
N ALA A 265 -4.24 -11.52 -9.52
CA ALA A 265 -4.48 -10.33 -8.71
C ALA A 265 -4.20 -10.55 -7.21
N ALA A 266 -4.56 -11.72 -6.69
CA ALA A 266 -4.30 -12.07 -5.30
C ALA A 266 -2.82 -12.43 -5.06
N ALA A 267 -2.17 -13.07 -6.05
CA ALA A 267 -0.73 -13.32 -6.01
C ALA A 267 0.09 -12.02 -6.08
N ALA A 268 -0.33 -11.05 -6.91
CA ALA A 268 0.26 -9.71 -6.97
C ALA A 268 0.11 -9.01 -5.61
N GLU A 269 -1.08 -8.99 -5.01
CA GLU A 269 -1.26 -8.41 -3.67
C GLU A 269 -0.42 -9.13 -2.59
N GLN A 270 -0.33 -10.46 -2.64
CA GLN A 270 0.50 -11.23 -1.73
C GLN A 270 1.99 -10.83 -1.85
N ALA A 271 2.50 -10.66 -3.07
CA ALA A 271 3.86 -10.19 -3.31
C ALA A 271 4.09 -8.76 -2.83
N LEU A 272 3.14 -7.84 -3.10
CA LEU A 272 3.19 -6.46 -2.61
C LEU A 272 3.25 -6.41 -1.08
N ARG A 273 2.39 -7.17 -0.38
CA ARG A 273 2.39 -7.25 1.10
C ARG A 273 3.67 -7.83 1.68
N VAL A 274 4.35 -8.73 0.97
CA VAL A 274 5.64 -9.29 1.39
C VAL A 274 6.79 -8.31 1.14
N GLY A 275 6.73 -7.54 0.04
CA GLY A 275 7.80 -6.60 -0.33
C GLY A 275 7.75 -5.25 0.37
N ALA A 276 6.55 -4.73 0.67
CA ALA A 276 6.31 -3.34 1.04
C ALA A 276 7.22 -2.79 2.15
N ASP A 277 7.60 -1.52 1.99
CA ASP A 277 8.39 -0.73 2.95
C ASP A 277 7.67 0.55 3.37
N ASP A 278 6.58 0.42 4.13
CA ASP A 278 5.85 1.60 4.60
C ASP A 278 6.71 2.54 5.47
N HIS A 279 7.70 1.99 6.18
CA HIS A 279 8.64 2.77 7.00
C HIS A 279 9.64 3.54 6.14
N GLY A 280 10.31 2.89 5.19
CA GLY A 280 11.24 3.52 4.25
C GLY A 280 10.54 4.55 3.35
N ALA A 281 9.33 4.24 2.87
CA ALA A 281 8.51 5.17 2.10
C ALA A 281 8.13 6.42 2.92
N ARG A 282 7.83 6.26 4.23
CA ARG A 282 7.57 7.38 5.14
C ARG A 282 8.83 8.18 5.47
N LEU A 283 9.97 7.53 5.76
CA LEU A 283 11.26 8.20 5.97
C LEU A 283 11.62 9.09 4.77
N LEU A 284 11.43 8.57 3.55
CA LEU A 284 11.66 9.31 2.32
C LEU A 284 10.71 10.50 2.16
N ASP A 285 9.40 10.25 2.13
CA ASP A 285 8.35 11.26 1.95
C ASP A 285 8.43 12.39 3.00
N VAL A 286 8.44 12.01 4.28
CA VAL A 286 8.43 12.96 5.40
C VAL A 286 9.78 13.67 5.52
N GLY A 287 10.90 12.95 5.37
CA GLY A 287 12.24 13.53 5.45
C GLY A 287 12.50 14.60 4.39
N LEU A 288 12.06 14.37 3.15
CA LEU A 288 12.17 15.36 2.07
C LEU A 288 11.27 16.59 2.32
N ARG A 289 10.04 16.40 2.83
CA ARG A 289 9.16 17.52 3.23
C ARG A 289 9.74 18.32 4.41
N MET A 290 10.36 17.66 5.40
CA MET A 290 11.10 18.32 6.48
C MET A 290 12.23 19.19 5.93
N LEU A 291 13.02 18.67 4.99
CA LEU A 291 14.10 19.43 4.36
C LEU A 291 13.59 20.66 3.61
N SER A 292 12.53 20.48 2.81
CA SER A 292 11.83 21.57 2.09
C SER A 292 11.41 22.69 3.04
N ARG A 293 10.69 22.35 4.12
CA ARG A 293 10.23 23.34 5.11
C ARG A 293 11.39 24.03 5.83
N ALA A 294 12.42 23.30 6.22
CA ALA A 294 13.54 23.86 6.97
C ALA A 294 14.34 24.88 6.13
N LEU A 295 14.71 24.53 4.89
CA LEU A 295 15.41 25.45 3.99
C LEU A 295 14.54 26.65 3.60
N ALA A 296 13.24 26.44 3.37
CA ALA A 296 12.31 27.54 3.10
C ALA A 296 12.21 28.53 4.28
N ALA A 297 12.18 28.03 5.53
CA ALA A 297 12.18 28.86 6.74
C ALA A 297 13.50 29.64 6.94
N GLU A 298 14.63 29.08 6.52
CA GLU A 298 15.93 29.75 6.48
C GLU A 298 16.09 30.69 5.26
N GLY A 299 15.11 30.75 4.35
CA GLY A 299 15.17 31.51 3.11
C GLY A 299 16.11 30.94 2.04
N ARG A 300 16.69 29.77 2.28
CA ARG A 300 17.66 29.07 1.42
C ARG A 300 16.95 28.37 0.25
N ALA A 301 17.69 28.16 -0.83
CA ALA A 301 17.25 27.26 -1.90
C ALA A 301 17.49 25.80 -1.49
N LEU A 302 16.62 24.90 -1.93
CA LEU A 302 16.89 23.46 -1.91
C LEU A 302 18.03 23.14 -2.91
N PRO A 303 18.95 22.22 -2.58
CA PRO A 303 19.98 21.76 -3.51
C PRO A 303 19.39 20.82 -4.57
N THR A 304 20.10 20.58 -5.67
CA THR A 304 19.76 19.46 -6.56
C THR A 304 20.13 18.15 -5.86
N VAL A 305 19.17 17.25 -5.64
CA VAL A 305 19.44 15.87 -5.19
C VAL A 305 19.53 15.00 -6.44
N TYR A 306 20.68 14.42 -6.75
CA TYR A 306 20.81 13.56 -7.94
C TYR A 306 20.64 12.07 -7.62
N ALA A 307 20.93 11.66 -6.39
CA ALA A 307 20.76 10.30 -5.92
C ALA A 307 20.41 10.25 -4.43
N VAL A 308 19.75 9.16 -4.03
CA VAL A 308 19.42 8.86 -2.63
C VAL A 308 19.77 7.40 -2.33
N HIS A 309 20.43 7.17 -1.20
CA HIS A 309 20.55 5.84 -0.61
C HIS A 309 19.59 5.73 0.57
N LEU A 310 18.79 4.67 0.56
CA LEU A 310 17.84 4.34 1.62
C LEU A 310 18.26 3.02 2.27
N GLY A 311 18.85 3.12 3.45
CA GLY A 311 19.15 2.00 4.34
C GLY A 311 17.98 1.73 5.30
N SER A 312 18.19 0.81 6.25
CA SER A 312 17.16 0.48 7.25
C SER A 312 16.99 1.54 8.34
N GLU A 313 18.06 2.28 8.67
CA GLU A 313 18.11 3.23 9.80
C GLU A 313 18.32 4.70 9.36
N SER A 314 18.63 4.93 8.08
CA SER A 314 18.97 6.27 7.57
C SER A 314 18.72 6.41 6.07
N MET A 315 18.53 7.65 5.67
CA MET A 315 18.46 8.12 4.29
C MET A 315 19.60 9.10 4.04
N ASP A 316 20.33 8.88 2.95
CA ASP A 316 21.45 9.71 2.51
C ASP A 316 21.11 10.35 1.16
N LEU A 317 21.11 11.67 1.08
CA LEU A 317 20.97 12.44 -0.17
C LEU A 317 22.37 12.81 -0.69
N TRP A 318 22.64 12.51 -1.95
CA TRP A 318 23.77 13.11 -2.66
C TRP A 318 23.32 14.40 -3.35
N ILE A 319 23.95 15.51 -2.97
CA ILE A 319 23.51 16.86 -3.36
C ILE A 319 24.49 17.61 -4.26
N ALA A 320 24.00 18.47 -5.14
CA ALA A 320 24.82 19.32 -6.00
C ALA A 320 24.36 20.80 -5.91
N PRO A 321 25.29 21.75 -5.70
CA PRO A 321 26.66 21.56 -5.23
C PRO A 321 26.73 20.99 -3.80
N ALA A 322 27.90 20.53 -3.36
CA ALA A 322 28.14 20.15 -1.98
C ALA A 322 27.97 21.35 -1.03
N ASP A 323 27.29 21.14 0.11
CA ASP A 323 27.02 22.15 1.13
C ASP A 323 27.30 21.55 2.53
N PRO A 324 28.27 22.08 3.30
CA PRO A 324 28.63 21.53 4.60
C PRO A 324 27.66 21.93 5.74
N GLU A 325 26.65 22.77 5.50
CA GLU A 325 25.77 23.34 6.52
C GLU A 325 24.27 22.95 6.35
N PRO A 326 23.91 21.65 6.35
CA PRO A 326 22.51 21.22 6.30
C PRO A 326 21.70 21.72 7.51
N PRO A 327 20.39 21.97 7.34
CA PRO A 327 19.50 22.34 8.44
C PRO A 327 19.25 21.14 9.36
N ALA A 328 19.10 21.37 10.66
CA ALA A 328 18.76 20.30 11.60
C ALA A 328 17.41 19.63 11.23
N PRO A 329 17.26 18.29 11.39
CA PRO A 329 18.21 17.34 12.01
C PRO A 329 19.23 16.71 11.04
N TRP A 330 19.27 17.14 9.77
CA TRP A 330 20.20 16.62 8.76
C TRP A 330 21.67 16.88 9.14
N ARG A 331 22.57 16.02 8.66
CA ARG A 331 24.01 16.13 8.93
C ARG A 331 24.84 15.92 7.67
N ALA A 332 25.85 16.77 7.50
CA ALA A 332 26.79 16.68 6.39
C ALA A 332 27.82 15.57 6.62
N TYR A 333 28.12 14.85 5.54
CA TYR A 333 29.21 13.90 5.38
C TYR A 333 29.92 14.20 4.06
N ASP A 334 31.11 13.63 3.87
CA ASP A 334 31.91 13.76 2.64
C ASP A 334 32.08 15.22 2.16
N GLY A 335 32.52 16.11 3.07
CA GLY A 335 32.71 17.54 2.76
C GLY A 335 31.43 18.33 2.49
N GLY A 336 30.25 17.77 2.76
CA GLY A 336 28.95 18.37 2.40
C GLY A 336 28.32 17.78 1.14
N GLN A 337 28.97 16.82 0.49
CA GLN A 337 28.46 16.12 -0.70
C GLN A 337 27.30 15.16 -0.38
N VAL A 338 27.23 14.70 0.88
CA VAL A 338 26.18 13.78 1.37
C VAL A 338 25.48 14.38 2.59
N TRP A 339 24.15 14.44 2.54
CA TRP A 339 23.30 14.84 3.67
C TRP A 339 22.53 13.63 4.19
N ARG A 340 22.71 13.29 5.48
CA ARG A 340 22.08 12.12 6.12
C ARG A 340 21.00 12.52 7.12
N LEU A 341 19.86 11.84 7.04
CA LEU A 341 18.77 11.84 8.02
C LEU A 341 18.66 10.43 8.64
N ARG A 342 18.43 10.34 9.95
CA ARG A 342 18.14 9.06 10.63
C ARG A 342 16.64 8.84 10.72
N ALA A 343 16.20 7.58 10.66
CA ALA A 343 14.81 7.20 10.86
C ALA A 343 14.21 7.71 12.18
N ALA A 344 15.01 7.72 13.24
CA ALA A 344 14.61 8.20 14.56
C ALA A 344 14.43 9.73 14.68
N ASP A 345 14.95 10.51 13.72
CA ASP A 345 14.91 11.98 13.72
C ASP A 345 13.72 12.53 12.88
N VAL A 346 12.85 11.66 12.35
CA VAL A 346 11.70 12.02 11.48
C VAL A 346 10.46 12.40 12.29
N SER A 347 9.86 13.56 11.98
CA SER A 347 8.51 13.94 12.44
C SER A 347 7.63 14.46 11.29
N GLU A 348 6.33 14.17 11.35
CA GLU A 348 5.30 14.69 10.42
C GLU A 348 4.73 16.06 10.82
N ASP A 349 5.10 16.59 11.99
CA ASP A 349 4.50 17.78 12.60
C ASP A 349 4.52 19.01 11.66
N GLY A 350 3.35 19.43 11.17
CA GLY A 350 3.18 20.63 10.35
C GLY A 350 3.78 20.55 8.94
N LEU A 351 3.76 19.37 8.31
CA LEU A 351 4.29 19.14 6.95
C LEU A 351 3.23 18.95 5.87
N ALA A 352 1.95 18.87 6.22
CA ALA A 352 0.93 18.39 5.30
C ALA A 352 0.60 19.37 4.15
N ASP A 353 0.78 20.67 4.35
CA ASP A 353 0.69 21.68 3.29
C ASP A 353 2.04 21.89 2.55
N VAL A 354 3.09 21.14 2.91
CA VAL A 354 4.43 21.22 2.30
C VAL A 354 4.52 20.24 1.13
N LEU A 355 4.53 20.78 -0.09
CA LEU A 355 4.71 20.00 -1.32
C LEU A 355 6.01 19.19 -1.30
N ALA A 356 5.96 17.99 -1.87
CA ALA A 356 7.14 17.16 -2.05
C ALA A 356 8.16 17.82 -3.00
N PRO A 357 9.42 18.00 -2.59
CA PRO A 357 10.40 18.78 -3.36
C PRO A 357 10.94 18.05 -4.60
N TYR A 358 11.17 16.73 -4.51
CA TYR A 358 11.78 15.90 -5.56
C TYR A 358 10.79 14.82 -6.05
N PRO A 359 9.71 15.21 -6.75
CA PRO A 359 8.67 14.30 -7.21
C PRO A 359 9.12 13.30 -8.28
N GLY A 360 10.27 13.55 -8.92
CA GLY A 360 10.91 12.66 -9.91
C GLY A 360 11.80 11.58 -9.32
N LEU A 361 11.88 11.46 -7.99
CA LEU A 361 12.74 10.48 -7.34
C LEU A 361 12.16 9.05 -7.44
N VAL A 362 12.95 8.14 -8.03
CA VAL A 362 12.54 6.75 -8.37
C VAL A 362 13.61 5.73 -8.02
N SER A 363 13.20 4.50 -7.69
CA SER A 363 14.11 3.40 -7.36
C SER A 363 14.78 2.82 -8.62
N LEU A 364 16.12 2.86 -8.67
CA LEU A 364 16.88 2.10 -9.66
C LEU A 364 16.95 0.61 -9.30
N GLY A 365 17.10 0.31 -8.01
CA GLY A 365 17.35 -1.05 -7.53
C GLY A 365 17.95 -1.10 -6.13
N THR A 366 18.48 -2.26 -5.76
CA THR A 366 19.13 -2.51 -4.47
C THR A 366 20.55 -3.04 -4.64
N ASN A 367 21.43 -2.73 -3.69
CA ASN A 367 22.73 -3.36 -3.54
C ASN A 367 22.92 -3.84 -2.09
N GLU A 368 24.11 -4.36 -1.76
CA GLU A 368 24.45 -4.90 -0.43
C GLU A 368 24.19 -3.93 0.74
N THR A 369 24.17 -2.61 0.47
CA THR A 369 24.05 -1.57 1.50
C THR A 369 22.65 -1.00 1.66
N GLY A 370 21.74 -1.20 0.70
CA GLY A 370 20.43 -0.55 0.68
C GLY A 370 19.86 -0.34 -0.72
N ARG A 371 18.81 0.49 -0.79
CA ARG A 371 18.15 0.88 -2.05
C ARG A 371 18.77 2.15 -2.61
N ILE A 372 18.99 2.19 -3.91
CA ILE A 372 19.42 3.40 -4.63
C ILE A 372 18.22 3.98 -5.40
N LEU A 373 17.99 5.26 -5.22
CA LEU A 373 17.06 6.07 -5.99
C LEU A 373 17.80 7.20 -6.70
N VAL A 374 17.22 7.72 -7.79
CA VAL A 374 17.73 8.89 -8.53
C VAL A 374 16.59 9.83 -8.86
N ASP A 375 16.87 11.13 -8.94
CA ASP A 375 15.89 12.12 -9.39
C ASP A 375 16.00 12.28 -10.90
N LEU A 376 14.91 12.00 -11.60
CA LEU A 376 14.82 12.13 -13.06
C LEU A 376 14.96 13.58 -13.52
N GLU A 377 14.63 14.57 -12.68
CA GLU A 377 14.80 15.99 -13.01
C GLU A 377 16.28 16.44 -12.94
N ALA A 378 17.11 15.75 -12.14
CA ALA A 378 18.53 16.05 -11.96
C ALA A 378 19.41 15.61 -13.15
N ALA A 379 18.88 14.82 -14.08
CA ALA A 379 19.55 14.47 -15.33
C ALA A 379 19.70 15.68 -16.28
N HIS A 380 18.87 16.73 -16.14
CA HIS A 380 18.87 17.92 -16.98
C HIS A 380 18.93 17.61 -18.49
N GLY A 381 18.24 16.56 -18.94
CA GLY A 381 18.39 15.99 -20.28
C GLY A 381 17.58 14.70 -20.48
N LEU A 382 17.88 13.98 -21.56
CA LEU A 382 17.37 12.62 -21.79
C LEU A 382 18.12 11.60 -20.92
N ILE A 383 17.39 10.59 -20.46
CA ILE A 383 17.89 9.38 -19.80
C ILE A 383 17.62 8.20 -20.74
N ALA A 384 18.69 7.59 -21.27
CA ALA A 384 18.61 6.44 -22.17
C ALA A 384 18.73 5.13 -21.38
N ILE A 385 17.81 4.18 -21.59
CA ILE A 385 17.85 2.85 -20.97
C ILE A 385 18.15 1.79 -22.04
N ARG A 386 19.32 1.17 -21.94
CA ARG A 386 19.82 0.10 -22.79
C ARG A 386 19.73 -1.24 -22.08
N GLY A 387 19.83 -2.32 -22.84
CA GLY A 387 19.68 -3.69 -22.35
C GLY A 387 18.92 -4.56 -23.32
N ASP A 388 18.64 -5.81 -22.92
CA ASP A 388 17.66 -6.62 -23.62
C ASP A 388 16.25 -6.02 -23.50
N ASP A 389 15.39 -6.36 -24.45
CA ASP A 389 14.08 -5.76 -24.56
C ASP A 389 13.15 -6.07 -23.37
N ALA A 390 13.26 -7.27 -22.78
CA ALA A 390 12.37 -7.69 -21.70
C ALA A 390 12.71 -6.97 -20.39
N ASN A 391 14.00 -6.95 -19.99
CA ASN A 391 14.44 -6.25 -18.79
C ASN A 391 14.29 -4.73 -18.92
N ARG A 392 14.58 -4.16 -20.10
CA ARG A 392 14.35 -2.73 -20.38
C ARG A 392 12.88 -2.34 -20.22
N ARG A 393 11.94 -3.10 -20.81
CA ARG A 393 10.49 -2.86 -20.61
C ARG A 393 10.08 -3.02 -19.15
N ALA A 394 10.60 -4.03 -18.45
CA ALA A 394 10.30 -4.28 -17.05
C ALA A 394 10.81 -3.17 -16.11
N ALA A 395 11.97 -2.57 -16.41
CA ALA A 395 12.48 -1.40 -15.70
C ALA A 395 11.60 -0.16 -15.96
N LEU A 396 11.30 0.14 -17.23
CA LEU A 396 10.44 1.27 -17.60
C LEU A 396 9.03 1.16 -17.01
N ALA A 397 8.45 -0.05 -16.98
CA ALA A 397 7.17 -0.32 -16.33
C ALA A 397 7.23 -0.12 -14.80
N ALA A 398 8.32 -0.56 -14.15
CA ALA A 398 8.52 -0.34 -12.72
C ALA A 398 8.59 1.16 -12.38
N LEU A 399 9.36 1.94 -13.15
CA LEU A 399 9.50 3.39 -12.99
C LEU A 399 8.16 4.11 -13.20
N ALA A 400 7.39 3.72 -14.23
CA ALA A 400 6.06 4.28 -14.49
C ALA A 400 5.07 3.98 -13.35
N LEU A 401 5.01 2.73 -12.89
CA LEU A 401 4.19 2.31 -11.74
C LEU A 401 4.57 3.05 -10.45
N GLU A 402 5.86 3.28 -10.23
CA GLU A 402 6.39 3.95 -9.04
C GLU A 402 5.99 5.43 -9.04
N LEU A 403 6.31 6.18 -10.10
CA LEU A 403 5.90 7.59 -10.24
C LEU A 403 4.37 7.79 -10.13
N ALA A 404 3.58 6.86 -10.68
CA ALA A 404 2.12 6.93 -10.62
C ALA A 404 1.55 6.75 -9.20
N THR A 405 2.29 6.13 -8.28
CA THR A 405 1.78 5.72 -6.95
C THR A 405 2.60 6.19 -5.76
N ASN A 406 3.76 6.81 -6.01
CA ASN A 406 4.66 7.36 -5.00
C ASN A 406 4.00 8.41 -4.11
N ARG A 407 4.35 8.36 -2.82
CA ARG A 407 3.87 9.31 -1.80
C ARG A 407 4.57 10.68 -1.87
N TRP A 408 5.83 10.70 -2.30
CA TRP A 408 6.62 11.92 -2.51
C TRP A 408 6.50 12.49 -3.93
N SER A 409 5.58 11.98 -4.74
CA SER A 409 5.30 12.50 -6.09
C SER A 409 3.99 13.29 -6.08
N ASP A 410 4.01 14.49 -5.49
CA ASP A 410 2.86 15.40 -5.51
C ASP A 410 2.66 16.00 -6.91
N HIS A 411 1.40 16.30 -7.26
CA HIS A 411 0.97 17.10 -8.41
C HIS A 411 1.90 17.02 -9.65
N MET A 412 1.90 15.88 -10.32
CA MET A 412 2.75 15.60 -11.49
C MET A 412 1.94 15.02 -12.66
N ARG A 413 2.50 15.08 -13.87
CA ARG A 413 1.98 14.38 -15.06
C ARG A 413 2.99 13.39 -15.61
N ILE A 414 2.50 12.24 -16.06
CA ILE A 414 3.27 11.17 -16.72
C ILE A 414 2.65 10.94 -18.09
N THR A 415 3.44 11.04 -19.15
CA THR A 415 3.07 10.63 -20.50
C THR A 415 3.79 9.35 -20.89
N LEU A 416 3.02 8.32 -21.23
CA LEU A 416 3.51 7.02 -21.67
C LEU A 416 3.41 6.93 -23.20
N VAL A 417 4.50 6.52 -23.87
CA VAL A 417 4.58 6.37 -25.33
C VAL A 417 5.13 4.98 -25.69
N GLY A 418 4.58 4.33 -26.72
CA GLY A 418 5.06 3.02 -27.20
C GLY A 418 4.81 1.85 -26.25
N PHE A 419 4.17 2.10 -25.10
CA PHE A 419 3.65 1.03 -24.26
C PHE A 419 2.40 0.44 -24.89
N GLY A 420 2.30 -0.89 -24.94
CA GLY A 420 1.10 -1.58 -25.39
C GLY A 420 -0.13 -1.14 -24.58
N GLN A 421 -1.32 -1.22 -25.21
CA GLN A 421 -2.58 -0.72 -24.64
C GLN A 421 -2.77 -1.11 -23.17
N GLU A 422 -2.44 -2.34 -22.79
CA GLU A 422 -2.60 -2.84 -21.43
C GLU A 422 -1.85 -2.05 -20.34
N LEU A 423 -0.61 -1.62 -20.55
CA LEU A 423 0.10 -0.80 -19.55
C LEU A 423 -0.38 0.64 -19.59
N GLY A 424 -0.61 1.19 -20.78
CA GLY A 424 -1.08 2.57 -20.93
C GLY A 424 -2.46 2.78 -20.30
N GLU A 425 -3.43 1.95 -20.67
CA GLU A 425 -4.80 1.96 -20.16
C GLU A 425 -4.84 1.50 -18.70
N GLY A 426 -4.13 0.42 -18.34
CA GLY A 426 -4.09 -0.08 -16.96
C GLY A 426 -3.48 0.91 -15.96
N LEU A 427 -2.44 1.65 -16.33
CA LEU A 427 -1.86 2.67 -15.45
C LEU A 427 -2.69 3.96 -15.41
N ALA A 428 -3.33 4.34 -16.53
CA ALA A 428 -4.34 5.40 -16.54
C ALA A 428 -5.55 5.04 -15.66
N GLU A 429 -5.97 3.77 -15.63
CA GLU A 429 -6.98 3.30 -14.69
C GLU A 429 -6.51 3.38 -13.23
N VAL A 430 -5.21 3.18 -12.93
CA VAL A 430 -4.63 3.26 -11.58
C VAL A 430 -4.51 4.70 -11.07
N ALA A 431 -4.05 5.63 -11.92
CA ALA A 431 -3.76 7.03 -11.58
C ALA A 431 -4.26 8.02 -12.66
N PRO A 432 -5.59 8.14 -12.87
CA PRO A 432 -6.17 8.87 -14.01
C PRO A 432 -5.84 10.36 -14.02
N ASP A 433 -5.68 10.98 -12.85
CA ASP A 433 -5.37 12.42 -12.74
C ASP A 433 -3.91 12.76 -13.10
N ARG A 434 -3.06 11.73 -13.28
CA ARG A 434 -1.61 11.85 -13.45
C ARG A 434 -1.10 11.23 -14.74
N VAL A 435 -1.72 10.15 -15.22
CA VAL A 435 -1.19 9.33 -16.32
C VAL A 435 -1.98 9.53 -17.60
N ARG A 436 -1.28 9.90 -18.68
CA ARG A 436 -1.80 9.94 -20.06
C ARG A 436 -1.00 8.98 -20.93
N ALA A 437 -1.64 7.97 -21.50
CA ALA A 437 -1.03 7.13 -22.53
C ALA A 437 -1.32 7.67 -23.93
N VAL A 438 -0.33 7.64 -24.83
CA VAL A 438 -0.47 7.96 -26.26
C VAL A 438 0.30 6.94 -27.10
N PRO A 439 -0.14 6.64 -28.34
CA PRO A 439 0.53 5.65 -29.17
C PRO A 439 1.86 6.16 -29.76
N THR A 440 2.02 7.47 -29.96
CA THR A 440 3.21 8.06 -30.63
C THR A 440 3.72 9.31 -29.92
N LEU A 441 5.02 9.59 -30.06
CA LEU A 441 5.63 10.80 -29.46
C LEU A 441 5.06 12.09 -30.07
N VAL A 442 4.66 12.05 -31.34
CA VAL A 442 4.03 13.18 -32.05
C VAL A 442 2.79 13.71 -31.33
N GLU A 443 2.05 12.85 -30.63
CA GLU A 443 0.86 13.23 -29.83
C GLU A 443 1.16 13.73 -28.42
N ALA A 444 2.39 13.53 -27.93
CA ALA A 444 2.89 14.05 -26.66
C ALA A 444 3.58 15.41 -26.83
N LEU A 445 4.36 15.59 -27.91
CA LEU A 445 5.21 16.75 -28.14
C LEU A 445 4.52 18.12 -27.98
N PRO A 446 3.32 18.39 -28.53
CA PRO A 446 2.66 19.68 -28.37
C PRO A 446 2.36 20.05 -26.90
N GLU A 447 2.06 19.04 -26.07
CA GLU A 447 1.80 19.24 -24.64
C GLU A 447 3.11 19.51 -23.89
N LEU A 448 4.16 18.73 -24.17
CA LEU A 448 5.49 18.89 -23.58
C LEU A 448 6.11 20.25 -23.93
N GLU A 449 5.96 20.69 -25.18
CA GLU A 449 6.43 22.00 -25.67
C GLU A 449 5.66 23.16 -25.04
N ALA A 450 4.32 23.08 -24.99
CA ALA A 450 3.50 24.07 -24.30
C ALA A 450 3.84 24.15 -22.80
N ARG A 451 4.06 23.01 -22.15
CA ARG A 451 4.39 22.95 -20.73
C ARG A 451 5.76 23.54 -20.42
N SER A 452 6.77 23.27 -21.25
CA SER A 452 8.09 23.88 -21.11
C SER A 452 8.03 25.41 -21.23
N GLU A 453 7.14 25.92 -22.09
CA GLU A 453 6.91 27.36 -22.28
C GLU A 453 6.17 27.99 -21.08
N GLU A 454 5.15 27.33 -20.52
CA GLU A 454 4.45 27.76 -19.29
C GLU A 454 5.42 27.92 -18.12
N VAL A 455 6.27 26.91 -17.86
CA VAL A 455 7.28 26.94 -16.78
C VAL A 455 8.24 28.12 -16.99
N ARG A 456 8.69 28.34 -18.22
CA ARG A 456 9.59 29.45 -18.58
C ARG A 456 8.93 30.82 -18.33
N GLN A 457 7.65 30.97 -18.67
CA GLN A 457 6.89 32.19 -18.39
C GLN A 457 6.69 32.40 -16.89
N ALA A 458 6.38 31.34 -16.13
CA ALA A 458 6.19 31.41 -14.69
C ALA A 458 7.48 31.80 -13.94
N LEU A 459 8.65 31.28 -14.33
CA LEU A 459 9.94 31.71 -13.78
C LEU A 459 10.20 33.19 -14.03
N ALA A 460 9.98 33.65 -15.28
CA ALA A 460 10.14 35.05 -15.65
C ALA A 460 9.17 35.99 -14.91
N ALA A 461 7.94 35.55 -14.62
CA ALA A 461 6.92 36.33 -13.92
C ALA A 461 7.09 36.34 -12.39
N SER A 462 7.61 35.25 -11.80
CA SER A 462 7.76 35.10 -10.35
C SER A 462 9.12 35.57 -9.81
N GLY A 463 10.13 35.69 -10.67
CA GLY A 463 11.48 36.10 -10.28
C GLY A 463 12.21 35.08 -9.39
N VAL A 464 11.82 33.80 -9.43
CA VAL A 464 12.54 32.72 -8.75
C VAL A 464 13.56 32.08 -9.70
N ASP A 465 14.76 31.78 -9.19
CA ASP A 465 15.87 31.29 -10.00
C ASP A 465 15.74 29.80 -10.41
N SER A 466 14.80 29.06 -9.81
CA SER A 466 14.54 27.67 -10.16
C SER A 466 13.12 27.23 -9.78
N VAL A 467 12.63 26.21 -10.48
CA VAL A 467 11.32 25.57 -10.21
C VAL A 467 11.29 24.92 -8.83
N LEU A 468 12.40 24.33 -8.37
CA LEU A 468 12.53 23.74 -7.04
C LEU A 468 12.39 24.81 -5.93
N THR A 469 12.96 26.01 -6.15
CA THR A 469 12.72 27.19 -5.29
C THR A 469 11.25 27.62 -5.33
N GLY A 470 10.61 27.54 -6.50
CA GLY A 470 9.17 27.79 -6.67
C GLY A 470 8.30 26.83 -5.85
N ARG A 471 8.53 25.52 -5.98
CA ARG A 471 7.83 24.46 -5.21
C ARG A 471 8.01 24.65 -3.70
N ALA A 472 9.24 24.89 -3.23
CA ALA A 472 9.55 25.09 -1.81
C ALA A 472 8.84 26.30 -1.19
N ARG A 473 8.58 27.35 -1.99
CA ARG A 473 7.93 28.59 -1.55
C ARG A 473 6.41 28.61 -1.77
N GLY A 474 5.83 27.59 -2.42
CA GLY A 474 4.38 27.50 -2.68
C GLY A 474 3.80 28.57 -3.62
N VAL A 475 4.63 29.41 -4.25
CA VAL A 475 4.22 30.43 -5.21
C VAL A 475 3.76 29.73 -6.51
N PHE A 476 2.72 30.17 -7.21
CA PHE A 476 2.27 29.60 -8.51
C PHE A 476 2.27 28.05 -8.61
N GLY A 477 1.69 27.35 -7.62
CA GLY A 477 1.79 25.88 -7.48
C GLY A 477 1.59 25.04 -8.76
N GLU A 478 0.55 25.31 -9.55
CA GLU A 478 0.29 24.58 -10.80
C GLU A 478 1.39 24.78 -11.86
N ALA A 479 2.10 25.91 -11.87
CA ALA A 479 3.15 26.19 -12.85
C ALA A 479 4.43 25.37 -12.63
N TRP A 480 4.58 24.71 -11.47
CA TRP A 480 5.77 23.91 -11.12
C TRP A 480 5.56 22.40 -11.18
N MET A 481 4.33 21.96 -11.47
CA MET A 481 3.99 20.54 -11.65
C MET A 481 4.90 19.93 -12.73
N PRO A 482 5.72 18.91 -12.42
CA PRO A 482 6.63 18.32 -13.38
C PRO A 482 5.89 17.45 -14.41
N HIS A 483 6.49 17.32 -15.59
CA HIS A 483 6.01 16.43 -16.65
C HIS A 483 7.08 15.39 -17.00
N TYR A 484 6.77 14.13 -16.73
CA TYR A 484 7.62 12.99 -17.07
C TYR A 484 7.16 12.36 -18.39
N LEU A 485 8.09 12.15 -19.31
CA LEU A 485 7.87 11.33 -20.51
C LEU A 485 8.59 10.00 -20.31
N ILE A 486 7.89 8.90 -20.57
CA ILE A 486 8.48 7.56 -20.60
C ILE A 486 8.14 6.91 -21.94
N MET A 487 9.15 6.49 -22.68
CA MET A 487 9.02 5.82 -23.97
C MET A 487 9.50 4.37 -23.87
N SER A 488 8.61 3.40 -24.14
CA SER A 488 8.96 1.97 -24.21
C SER A 488 9.66 1.58 -25.51
N ASP A 489 9.30 2.25 -26.60
CA ASP A 489 9.94 2.07 -27.90
C ASP A 489 11.07 3.10 -28.07
N ALA A 490 12.10 2.73 -28.83
CA ALA A 490 13.21 3.63 -29.10
C ALA A 490 12.75 4.76 -30.04
N PRO A 491 13.06 6.04 -29.73
CA PRO A 491 12.73 7.15 -30.61
C PRO A 491 13.53 7.05 -31.92
N THR A 492 12.96 7.53 -33.02
CA THR A 492 13.73 7.79 -34.24
C THR A 492 14.75 8.91 -34.02
N GLU A 493 15.78 9.02 -34.86
CA GLU A 493 16.81 10.08 -34.75
C GLU A 493 16.20 11.48 -34.70
N GLN A 494 15.18 11.75 -35.53
CA GLN A 494 14.48 13.05 -35.57
C GLN A 494 13.68 13.32 -34.27
N GLU A 495 13.10 12.29 -33.67
CA GLU A 495 12.39 12.37 -32.39
C GLU A 495 13.36 12.60 -31.23
N ALA A 496 14.50 11.89 -31.24
CA ALA A 496 15.58 12.07 -30.28
C ALA A 496 16.15 13.49 -30.35
N ASP A 497 16.48 14.01 -31.52
CA ASP A 497 16.97 15.38 -31.71
C ASP A 497 15.99 16.42 -31.16
N ARG A 498 14.67 16.23 -31.38
CA ARG A 498 13.63 17.13 -30.88
C ARG A 498 13.50 17.05 -29.34
N LEU A 499 13.62 15.87 -28.76
CA LEU A 499 13.65 15.68 -27.30
C LEU A 499 14.91 16.27 -26.66
N VAL A 500 16.09 16.10 -27.27
CA VAL A 500 17.35 16.73 -26.84
C VAL A 500 17.21 18.26 -26.90
N ALA A 501 16.61 18.81 -27.96
CA ALA A 501 16.37 20.24 -28.07
C ALA A 501 15.44 20.75 -26.96
N LEU A 502 14.31 20.06 -26.73
CA LEU A 502 13.36 20.41 -25.67
C LEU A 502 13.99 20.35 -24.27
N ALA A 503 14.74 19.28 -23.98
CA ALA A 503 15.40 19.11 -22.69
C ALA A 503 16.52 20.15 -22.46
N ARG A 504 17.22 20.58 -23.53
CA ARG A 504 18.23 21.66 -23.46
C ARG A 504 17.63 23.07 -23.30
N THR A 505 16.41 23.29 -23.76
CA THR A 505 15.67 24.55 -23.50
C THR A 505 14.99 24.59 -22.14
N GLY A 506 14.85 23.43 -21.49
CA GLY A 506 14.18 23.27 -20.19
C GLY A 506 14.88 24.03 -19.07
N THR A 507 14.11 24.81 -18.32
CA THR A 507 14.60 25.62 -17.19
C THR A 507 14.83 24.77 -15.93
N ARG A 508 15.98 24.09 -15.94
CA ARG A 508 16.62 23.28 -14.89
C ARG A 508 15.81 22.11 -14.27
N MET A 509 14.61 22.27 -13.70
CA MET A 509 13.93 21.16 -12.97
C MET A 509 12.39 21.20 -13.05
N ALA A 510 11.81 20.87 -14.21
CA ALA A 510 10.36 20.65 -14.36
C ALA A 510 9.96 19.46 -15.26
N ALA A 511 10.93 18.67 -15.74
CA ALA A 511 10.66 17.56 -16.64
C ALA A 511 11.77 16.51 -16.57
N GLY A 512 11.40 15.25 -16.82
CA GLY A 512 12.32 14.14 -16.99
C GLY A 512 11.90 13.29 -18.19
N TYR A 513 12.85 12.89 -19.03
CA TYR A 513 12.58 12.20 -20.29
C TYR A 513 13.33 10.87 -20.33
N LEU A 514 12.59 9.75 -20.27
CA LEU A 514 13.13 8.40 -20.25
C LEU A 514 12.83 7.73 -21.59
N VAL A 515 13.87 7.26 -22.26
CA VAL A 515 13.80 6.68 -23.60
C VAL A 515 14.48 5.32 -23.67
N ALA A 516 13.85 4.39 -24.38
CA ALA A 516 14.40 3.07 -24.62
C ALA A 516 15.50 3.10 -25.70
N GLY A 517 16.54 2.27 -25.54
CA GLY A 517 17.62 2.12 -26.51
C GLY A 517 18.77 3.13 -26.33
N ASP A 518 19.72 3.11 -27.26
CA ASP A 518 20.87 4.02 -27.27
C ASP A 518 20.50 5.31 -28.03
N VAL A 519 20.69 6.46 -27.38
CA VAL A 519 20.23 7.76 -27.91
C VAL A 519 21.36 8.78 -27.81
N GLN A 520 21.79 9.30 -28.97
CA GLN A 520 22.85 10.30 -29.03
C GLN A 520 22.44 11.58 -28.30
N GLY A 521 23.29 12.05 -27.39
CA GLY A 521 23.02 13.26 -26.60
C GLY A 521 22.16 13.05 -25.35
N ALA A 522 21.88 11.80 -24.96
CA ALA A 522 21.42 11.50 -23.61
C ALA A 522 22.45 11.97 -22.56
N THR A 523 21.98 12.56 -21.46
CA THR A 523 22.86 13.01 -20.37
C THR A 523 23.25 11.83 -19.49
N TRP A 524 22.29 10.95 -19.20
CA TRP A 524 22.52 9.69 -18.49
C TRP A 524 22.18 8.52 -19.40
N THR A 525 22.99 7.46 -19.28
CA THR A 525 22.71 6.17 -19.90
C THR A 525 22.79 5.10 -18.83
N TRP A 526 21.76 4.26 -18.76
CA TRP A 526 21.69 3.13 -17.85
C TRP A 526 21.65 1.85 -18.67
N ASP A 527 22.50 0.89 -18.30
CA ASP A 527 22.58 -0.42 -18.94
C ASP A 527 21.98 -1.47 -18.01
N VAL A 528 20.94 -2.18 -18.48
CA VAL A 528 20.35 -3.33 -17.78
C VAL A 528 20.79 -4.61 -18.48
N ASP A 529 21.46 -5.51 -17.76
CA ASP A 529 21.94 -6.78 -18.32
C ASP A 529 20.89 -7.89 -18.25
N GLU A 530 21.18 -9.03 -18.92
CA GLU A 530 20.29 -10.20 -18.95
C GLU A 530 20.04 -10.82 -17.56
N ALA A 531 20.93 -10.58 -16.58
CA ALA A 531 20.79 -11.03 -15.21
C ALA A 531 19.93 -10.08 -14.34
N GLY A 532 19.47 -8.96 -14.92
CA GLY A 532 18.70 -7.94 -14.22
C GLY A 532 19.55 -7.03 -13.33
N ARG A 533 20.84 -6.86 -13.63
CA ARG A 533 21.70 -5.84 -13.00
C ARG A 533 21.60 -4.54 -13.79
N LEU A 534 21.49 -3.41 -13.09
CA LEU A 534 21.55 -2.08 -13.70
C LEU A 534 22.87 -1.40 -13.34
N HIS A 535 23.60 -0.95 -14.36
CA HIS A 535 24.77 -0.09 -14.25
C HIS A 535 24.39 1.34 -14.67
N ALA A 536 24.47 2.30 -13.75
CA ALA A 536 24.00 3.67 -13.92
C ALA A 536 25.05 4.63 -14.53
N GLY A 537 25.90 4.13 -15.42
CA GLY A 537 26.87 4.90 -16.21
C GLY A 537 27.62 5.98 -15.43
N VAL A 538 27.39 7.25 -15.78
CA VAL A 538 28.07 8.42 -15.18
C VAL A 538 27.80 8.63 -13.68
N LEU A 539 26.76 8.00 -13.12
CA LEU A 539 26.48 8.03 -11.68
C LEU A 539 27.27 6.97 -10.90
N GLY A 540 27.86 5.98 -11.58
CA GLY A 540 28.71 4.95 -10.98
C GLY A 540 28.01 3.94 -10.08
N PHE A 541 26.67 3.90 -10.06
CA PHE A 541 25.92 2.92 -9.28
C PHE A 541 25.79 1.58 -10.01
N GLU A 542 25.95 0.48 -9.27
CA GLU A 542 25.56 -0.86 -9.68
C GLU A 542 24.56 -1.43 -8.67
N VAL A 543 23.45 -1.96 -9.19
CA VAL A 543 22.34 -2.49 -8.40
C VAL A 543 21.73 -3.72 -9.06
N ASP A 544 21.10 -4.57 -8.26
CA ASP A 544 20.05 -5.48 -8.73
C ASP A 544 18.84 -4.60 -9.09
N ALA A 545 18.48 -4.56 -10.37
CA ALA A 545 17.54 -3.60 -10.93
C ALA A 545 16.12 -3.81 -10.40
N GLN A 546 15.37 -2.71 -10.26
CA GLN A 546 13.94 -2.80 -10.00
C GLN A 546 13.18 -3.12 -11.28
N LEU A 547 12.77 -4.37 -11.44
CA LEU A 547 12.08 -4.88 -12.62
C LEU A 547 10.65 -5.33 -12.28
N VAL A 548 9.67 -4.87 -13.04
CA VAL A 548 8.28 -5.37 -13.00
C VAL A 548 7.90 -5.90 -14.39
N PRO A 549 8.09 -7.21 -14.65
CA PRO A 549 7.71 -7.85 -15.91
C PRO A 549 6.20 -7.78 -16.20
N GLU A 550 5.84 -7.97 -17.46
CA GLU A 550 4.48 -7.86 -18.00
C GLU A 550 3.43 -8.70 -17.26
N GLU A 551 3.76 -9.96 -16.96
CA GLU A 551 2.89 -10.85 -16.17
C GLU A 551 2.54 -10.28 -14.79
N GLN A 552 3.46 -9.51 -14.19
CA GLN A 552 3.30 -9.00 -12.83
C GLN A 552 2.48 -7.70 -12.80
N TYR A 553 2.67 -6.79 -13.76
CA TYR A 553 1.83 -5.58 -13.82
C TYR A 553 0.37 -5.89 -14.22
N ARG A 554 0.13 -6.94 -15.02
CA ARG A 554 -1.24 -7.42 -15.32
C ARG A 554 -2.00 -7.78 -14.04
N GLY A 555 -1.37 -8.53 -13.14
CA GLY A 555 -1.93 -8.85 -11.83
C GLY A 555 -2.23 -7.60 -10.97
N VAL A 556 -1.40 -6.56 -11.06
CA VAL A 556 -1.66 -5.25 -10.42
C VAL A 556 -2.89 -4.57 -11.02
N PHE A 557 -3.04 -4.52 -12.35
CA PHE A 557 -4.22 -3.90 -12.96
C PHE A 557 -5.52 -4.67 -12.67
N GLU A 558 -5.50 -6.00 -12.70
CA GLU A 558 -6.63 -6.83 -12.25
C GLU A 558 -7.00 -6.57 -10.78
N LEU A 559 -6.01 -6.38 -9.91
CA LEU A 559 -6.19 -6.05 -8.50
C LEU A 559 -6.83 -4.66 -8.32
N PHE A 560 -6.39 -3.66 -9.08
CA PHE A 560 -6.96 -2.31 -9.05
C PHE A 560 -8.36 -2.23 -9.68
N ARG A 561 -8.64 -3.01 -10.73
CA ARG A 561 -10.00 -3.18 -11.28
C ARG A 561 -10.93 -3.88 -10.29
N THR A 562 -10.46 -4.93 -9.62
CA THR A 562 -11.20 -5.59 -8.53
C THR A 562 -11.51 -4.61 -7.39
N ALA A 563 -10.59 -3.71 -7.06
CA ALA A 563 -10.78 -2.68 -6.04
C ALA A 563 -11.64 -1.49 -6.50
N SER A 564 -11.92 -1.35 -7.80
CA SER A 564 -12.86 -0.36 -8.35
C SER A 564 -14.29 -0.89 -8.50
N ASP A 565 -14.53 -2.21 -8.43
CA ASP A 565 -15.89 -2.75 -8.51
C ASP A 565 -16.65 -2.47 -7.20
N LEU A 566 -17.61 -1.56 -7.25
CA LEU A 566 -18.43 -1.17 -6.10
C LEU A 566 -19.51 -2.21 -5.76
N LYS A 567 -19.65 -3.30 -6.54
CA LYS A 567 -20.59 -4.39 -6.24
C LYS A 567 -20.06 -5.23 -5.07
N ALA A 568 -20.55 -4.97 -3.87
CA ALA A 568 -20.33 -5.85 -2.74
C ALA A 568 -20.92 -7.26 -2.98
N VAL A 569 -20.34 -8.28 -2.32
CA VAL A 569 -20.79 -9.67 -2.37
C VAL A 569 -21.30 -10.12 -1.00
N PRO A 570 -22.24 -11.09 -0.90
CA PRO A 570 -22.75 -11.54 0.38
C PRO A 570 -21.64 -12.09 1.29
N LEU A 571 -21.74 -11.81 2.59
CA LEU A 571 -20.90 -12.48 3.59
C LEU A 571 -21.10 -14.01 3.51
N PRO A 572 -20.04 -14.82 3.70
CA PRO A 572 -20.18 -16.28 3.73
C PRO A 572 -21.16 -16.73 4.82
N GLU A 573 -22.02 -17.70 4.51
CA GLU A 573 -22.87 -18.30 5.54
C GLU A 573 -22.01 -19.09 6.56
N PRO A 574 -22.39 -19.11 7.85
CA PRO A 574 -21.64 -19.87 8.86
C PRO A 574 -21.74 -21.38 8.58
N SER A 575 -20.58 -22.01 8.38
CA SER A 575 -20.50 -23.47 8.19
C SER A 575 -20.78 -24.24 9.49
N ALA A 576 -21.15 -25.52 9.39
CA ALA A 576 -21.44 -26.35 10.56
C ALA A 576 -20.27 -26.44 11.58
N GLU A 577 -19.01 -26.44 11.11
CA GLU A 577 -17.83 -26.37 11.99
C GLU A 577 -17.64 -24.96 12.59
N SER A 578 -18.12 -23.89 11.93
CA SER A 578 -18.14 -22.51 12.48
C SER A 578 -19.26 -22.28 13.50
N THR A 579 -20.23 -23.19 13.61
CA THR A 579 -21.34 -23.11 14.59
C THR A 579 -21.15 -24.00 15.82
N ALA A 580 -20.07 -24.79 15.86
CA ALA A 580 -19.69 -25.55 17.05
C ALA A 580 -19.38 -24.61 18.22
N GLU A 581 -19.83 -24.93 19.44
CA GLU A 581 -19.51 -24.13 20.64
C GLU A 581 -17.99 -24.17 20.88
N PRO A 582 -17.29 -23.02 20.83
CA PRO A 582 -15.85 -22.97 21.06
C PRO A 582 -15.53 -23.25 22.53
N PRO A 583 -14.29 -23.68 22.85
CA PRO A 583 -13.86 -23.78 24.24
C PRO A 583 -14.04 -22.45 24.98
N ARG A 584 -14.47 -22.55 26.23
CA ARG A 584 -14.63 -21.40 27.12
C ARG A 584 -13.27 -21.07 27.76
N GLU A 585 -13.04 -19.81 28.05
CA GLU A 585 -11.77 -19.26 28.56
C GLU A 585 -11.22 -20.01 29.81
N GLY A 586 -12.08 -20.43 30.74
CA GLY A 586 -11.69 -21.29 31.87
C GLY A 586 -11.54 -22.80 31.56
N ARG A 587 -11.48 -23.18 30.29
CA ARG A 587 -11.40 -24.56 29.76
C ARG A 587 -10.51 -24.70 28.52
N SER A 588 -9.90 -23.62 28.04
CA SER A 588 -8.83 -23.68 27.06
C SER A 588 -7.51 -24.06 27.74
N SER A 589 -6.67 -24.78 26.99
CA SER A 589 -5.25 -24.93 27.31
C SER A 589 -4.37 -24.00 26.49
N VAL A 590 -4.93 -23.38 25.44
CA VAL A 590 -4.26 -22.42 24.54
C VAL A 590 -5.29 -21.36 24.14
N ASP A 591 -4.92 -20.09 24.18
CA ASP A 591 -5.75 -18.95 23.77
C ASP A 591 -5.05 -18.12 22.70
N ILE A 592 -5.65 -18.05 21.51
CA ILE A 592 -5.16 -17.32 20.34
C ILE A 592 -6.10 -16.15 20.08
N ARG A 593 -5.57 -14.93 20.15
CA ARG A 593 -6.37 -13.70 20.06
C ARG A 593 -5.93 -12.85 18.86
N LEU A 594 -6.76 -12.82 17.82
CA LEU A 594 -6.55 -12.22 16.51
C LEU A 594 -7.25 -10.85 16.32
N LEU A 595 -8.31 -10.57 17.08
CA LEU A 595 -9.11 -9.34 16.98
C LEU A 595 -8.45 -8.17 17.71
N GLY A 596 -7.32 -7.71 17.18
CA GLY A 596 -6.42 -6.75 17.78
C GLY A 596 -4.97 -7.18 17.56
N ARG A 597 -4.07 -6.74 18.44
CA ARG A 597 -2.69 -7.24 18.49
C ARG A 597 -2.69 -8.76 18.65
N ILE A 598 -1.81 -9.44 17.92
CA ILE A 598 -1.71 -10.90 17.95
C ILE A 598 -1.18 -11.32 19.33
N GLU A 599 -1.99 -12.06 20.08
CA GLU A 599 -1.61 -12.59 21.39
C GLU A 599 -1.84 -14.11 21.41
N VAL A 600 -0.82 -14.87 21.79
CA VAL A 600 -0.88 -16.33 21.93
C VAL A 600 -0.46 -16.68 23.35
N ASP A 601 -1.40 -17.19 24.13
CA ASP A 601 -1.14 -17.83 25.43
C ASP A 601 -1.15 -19.35 25.24
N ALA A 602 -0.06 -20.01 25.62
CA ALA A 602 0.18 -21.42 25.33
C ALA A 602 1.17 -22.03 26.34
N PRO A 603 1.05 -23.33 26.67
CA PRO A 603 1.72 -23.92 27.83
C PRO A 603 3.19 -24.30 27.58
N GLY A 604 3.61 -24.40 26.32
CA GLY A 604 4.97 -24.77 25.93
C GLY A 604 5.94 -23.58 25.86
N PRO A 605 7.25 -23.83 25.87
CA PRO A 605 8.24 -22.79 25.64
C PRO A 605 8.23 -22.32 24.18
N MET A 606 8.51 -21.03 23.97
CA MET A 606 8.78 -20.47 22.63
C MET A 606 10.02 -19.58 22.69
N ASP A 607 10.93 -19.82 21.76
CA ASP A 607 12.13 -19.02 21.52
C ASP A 607 11.78 -17.75 20.74
N ASP A 608 12.17 -16.59 21.27
CA ASP A 608 11.81 -15.29 20.70
C ASP A 608 12.34 -15.11 19.28
N ALA A 609 13.53 -15.66 18.95
CA ALA A 609 14.09 -15.61 17.60
C ALA A 609 13.26 -16.38 16.55
N ARG A 610 12.30 -17.21 16.98
CA ARG A 610 11.43 -18.04 16.12
C ARG A 610 9.95 -17.72 16.30
N ARG A 611 9.60 -16.88 17.28
CA ARG A 611 8.23 -16.56 17.70
C ARG A 611 7.38 -16.07 16.53
N ASP A 612 7.84 -15.10 15.74
CA ASP A 612 7.05 -14.50 14.66
C ASP A 612 6.62 -15.52 13.60
N LEU A 613 7.55 -16.38 13.15
CA LEU A 613 7.27 -17.42 12.16
C LEU A 613 6.34 -18.50 12.72
N CYS A 614 6.56 -18.92 13.97
CA CYS A 614 5.70 -19.90 14.64
C CYS A 614 4.30 -19.35 14.89
N THR A 615 4.19 -18.05 15.22
CA THR A 615 2.93 -17.33 15.37
C THR A 615 2.20 -17.22 14.03
N GLU A 616 2.88 -16.89 12.93
CA GLU A 616 2.28 -16.83 11.60
C GLU A 616 1.70 -18.20 11.17
N VAL A 617 2.46 -19.29 11.38
CA VAL A 617 1.98 -20.66 11.15
C VAL A 617 0.76 -20.96 12.00
N LEU A 618 0.79 -20.62 13.30
CA LEU A 618 -0.32 -20.89 14.22
C LEU A 618 -1.57 -20.08 13.87
N VAL A 619 -1.44 -18.81 13.47
CA VAL A 619 -2.53 -17.95 13.00
C VAL A 619 -3.12 -18.47 11.68
N TYR A 620 -2.30 -18.95 10.75
CA TYR A 620 -2.80 -19.59 9.54
C TYR A 620 -3.64 -20.82 9.87
N LEU A 621 -3.18 -21.68 10.80
CA LEU A 621 -3.93 -22.85 11.24
C LEU A 621 -5.21 -22.48 12.02
N ALA A 622 -5.17 -21.44 12.85
CA ALA A 622 -6.32 -20.94 13.62
C ALA A 622 -7.45 -20.40 12.73
N THR A 623 -7.12 -19.89 11.54
CA THR A 623 -8.09 -19.37 10.57
C THR A 623 -8.64 -20.47 9.64
N HIS A 624 -8.07 -21.67 9.70
CA HIS A 624 -8.42 -22.84 8.88
C HIS A 624 -8.89 -24.03 9.76
N PRO A 625 -10.04 -23.94 10.45
CA PRO A 625 -10.50 -24.97 11.40
C PRO A 625 -10.65 -26.37 10.78
N ASN A 626 -10.93 -26.45 9.48
CA ASN A 626 -11.04 -27.70 8.71
C ASN A 626 -9.70 -28.48 8.58
N GLY A 627 -8.58 -27.83 8.90
CA GLY A 627 -7.22 -28.35 8.78
C GLY A 627 -6.54 -28.05 7.45
N VAL A 628 -5.20 -27.93 7.51
CA VAL A 628 -4.34 -27.52 6.40
C VAL A 628 -3.39 -28.64 6.00
N HIS A 629 -3.27 -28.96 4.71
CA HIS A 629 -2.25 -29.89 4.23
C HIS A 629 -0.85 -29.24 4.28
N PRO A 630 0.22 -29.92 4.73
CA PRO A 630 1.56 -29.31 4.88
C PRO A 630 2.12 -28.61 3.62
N THR A 631 1.76 -29.07 2.42
CA THR A 631 2.12 -28.38 1.16
C THR A 631 1.45 -27.00 1.01
N VAL A 632 0.18 -26.89 1.41
CA VAL A 632 -0.59 -25.62 1.36
C VAL A 632 -0.05 -24.63 2.38
N LEU A 633 0.21 -25.09 3.62
CA LEU A 633 0.91 -24.29 4.63
C LEU A 633 2.26 -23.78 4.12
N GLY A 634 3.01 -24.65 3.42
CA GLY A 634 4.28 -24.32 2.77
C GLY A 634 4.15 -23.13 1.81
N GLY A 635 3.23 -23.20 0.85
CA GLY A 635 3.03 -22.12 -0.13
C GLY A 635 2.45 -20.83 0.45
N ALA A 636 1.62 -20.91 1.50
CA ALA A 636 1.02 -19.73 2.13
C ALA A 636 2.03 -18.92 2.98
N VAL A 637 2.78 -19.61 3.85
CA VAL A 637 3.71 -18.98 4.81
C VAL A 637 5.11 -18.76 4.23
N TRP A 638 5.53 -19.60 3.26
CA TRP A 638 6.79 -19.44 2.54
C TRP A 638 6.53 -19.37 1.03
N PRO A 639 5.97 -18.25 0.51
CA PRO A 639 5.63 -18.11 -0.90
C PRO A 639 6.83 -18.23 -1.86
N ARG A 640 8.04 -17.91 -1.39
CA ARG A 640 9.31 -18.13 -2.12
C ARG A 640 9.82 -19.58 -2.09
N GLY A 641 9.03 -20.50 -1.54
CA GLY A 641 9.40 -21.90 -1.32
C GLY A 641 10.10 -22.14 0.02
N VAL A 642 10.00 -23.38 0.49
CA VAL A 642 10.66 -23.88 1.71
C VAL A 642 10.92 -25.38 1.57
N SER A 643 12.03 -25.88 2.13
CA SER A 643 12.27 -27.32 2.17
C SER A 643 11.34 -28.01 3.19
N GLN A 644 10.96 -29.25 2.92
CA GLN A 644 10.08 -30.02 3.81
C GLN A 644 10.64 -30.07 5.24
N ALA A 645 11.94 -30.34 5.40
CA ALA A 645 12.60 -30.38 6.71
C ALA A 645 12.49 -29.06 7.49
N VAL A 646 12.62 -27.89 6.83
CA VAL A 646 12.51 -26.58 7.50
C VAL A 646 11.06 -26.30 7.92
N ARG A 647 10.10 -26.58 7.03
CA ARG A 647 8.66 -26.48 7.33
C ARG A 647 8.28 -27.39 8.49
N ASP A 648 8.64 -28.67 8.43
CA ASP A 648 8.23 -29.69 9.40
C ASP A 648 8.88 -29.46 10.76
N ALA A 649 10.13 -28.98 10.79
CA ALA A 649 10.75 -28.49 12.02
C ALA A 649 10.08 -27.23 12.58
N CYS A 650 9.47 -26.39 11.75
CA CYS A 650 8.65 -25.26 12.23
C CYS A 650 7.32 -25.74 12.81
N VAL A 651 6.64 -26.67 12.15
CA VAL A 651 5.39 -27.29 12.64
C VAL A 651 5.63 -28.03 13.96
N ALA A 652 6.76 -28.73 14.11
CA ALA A 652 7.15 -29.37 15.37
C ALA A 652 7.30 -28.35 16.53
N ARG A 653 7.98 -27.21 16.30
CA ARG A 653 8.08 -26.14 17.32
C ARG A 653 6.72 -25.55 17.69
N VAL A 654 5.80 -25.40 16.72
CA VAL A 654 4.43 -24.98 17.01
C VAL A 654 3.69 -26.03 17.83
N ALA A 655 3.88 -27.32 17.54
CA ALA A 655 3.30 -28.42 18.33
C ALA A 655 3.81 -28.44 19.78
N ASP A 656 5.12 -28.27 19.98
CA ASP A 656 5.73 -28.17 21.30
C ASP A 656 5.24 -26.94 22.08
N TRP A 657 5.04 -25.82 21.39
CA TRP A 657 4.53 -24.57 21.97
C TRP A 657 3.08 -24.67 22.43
N VAL A 658 2.17 -25.18 21.58
CA VAL A 658 0.75 -25.37 21.97
C VAL A 658 0.56 -26.56 22.92
N GLY A 659 1.52 -27.47 22.99
CA GLY A 659 1.59 -28.56 23.95
C GLY A 659 0.42 -29.54 23.87
N ARG A 660 -0.15 -29.86 25.03
CA ARG A 660 -1.20 -30.87 25.21
C ARG A 660 -2.36 -30.32 26.03
N ASP A 661 -3.55 -30.85 25.73
CA ASP A 661 -4.81 -30.56 26.41
C ASP A 661 -4.84 -31.17 27.83
N ALA A 662 -5.85 -30.85 28.62
CA ALA A 662 -6.00 -31.34 30.00
C ALA A 662 -6.17 -32.88 30.10
N ARG A 663 -6.34 -33.59 28.97
CA ARG A 663 -6.40 -35.06 28.86
C ARG A 663 -5.10 -35.66 28.28
N GLY A 664 -4.06 -34.86 28.07
CA GLY A 664 -2.78 -35.28 27.50
C GLY A 664 -2.78 -35.48 25.98
N ARG A 665 -3.86 -35.10 25.27
CA ARG A 665 -3.94 -35.15 23.80
C ARG A 665 -3.21 -33.93 23.20
N PRO A 666 -2.53 -34.04 22.06
CA PRO A 666 -1.81 -32.92 21.48
C PRO A 666 -2.76 -31.81 20.99
N ASN A 667 -2.39 -30.55 21.24
CA ASN A 667 -3.13 -29.38 20.75
C ASN A 667 -2.83 -29.05 19.28
N LEU A 668 -1.84 -29.72 18.67
CA LEU A 668 -1.60 -29.74 17.23
C LEU A 668 -1.45 -31.19 16.77
N TYR A 669 -2.24 -31.62 15.79
CA TYR A 669 -2.21 -33.01 15.30
C TYR A 669 -2.48 -33.11 13.80
N HIS A 670 -2.13 -34.24 13.20
CA HIS A 670 -2.54 -34.57 11.83
C HIS A 670 -3.81 -35.41 11.87
N ASP A 671 -4.80 -35.04 11.04
CA ASP A 671 -5.99 -35.86 10.81
C ASP A 671 -5.71 -37.07 9.90
N GLU A 672 -6.71 -37.93 9.70
CA GLU A 672 -6.62 -39.13 8.84
C GLU A 672 -6.29 -38.81 7.37
N ARG A 673 -6.42 -37.55 6.95
CA ARG A 673 -6.07 -37.05 5.61
C ARG A 673 -4.73 -36.31 5.59
N GLY A 674 -3.94 -36.43 6.66
CA GLY A 674 -2.63 -35.80 6.81
C GLY A 674 -2.66 -34.29 7.07
N ARG A 675 -3.84 -33.69 7.27
CA ARG A 675 -3.97 -32.24 7.49
C ARG A 675 -3.69 -31.87 8.94
N ILE A 676 -2.91 -30.82 9.13
CA ILE A 676 -2.62 -30.24 10.43
C ILE A 676 -3.90 -29.56 10.96
N ARG A 677 -4.35 -29.93 12.16
CA ARG A 677 -5.52 -29.38 12.87
C ARG A 677 -5.16 -28.99 14.31
N LEU A 678 -5.88 -28.01 14.84
CA LEU A 678 -5.81 -27.59 16.24
C LEU A 678 -6.72 -28.44 17.13
N GLY A 679 -6.31 -28.65 18.37
CA GLY A 679 -7.03 -29.43 19.38
C GLY A 679 -8.29 -28.75 19.90
N SER A 680 -9.18 -29.53 20.54
CA SER A 680 -10.48 -29.04 21.03
C SER A 680 -10.41 -28.05 22.20
N GLU A 681 -9.25 -27.91 22.85
CA GLU A 681 -9.01 -26.95 23.94
C GLU A 681 -8.15 -25.75 23.48
N VAL A 682 -7.99 -25.58 22.15
CA VAL A 682 -7.41 -24.37 21.55
C VAL A 682 -8.54 -23.38 21.25
N ARG A 683 -8.54 -22.24 21.94
CA ARG A 683 -9.51 -21.17 21.78
C ARG A 683 -8.98 -20.12 20.79
N VAL A 684 -9.85 -19.67 19.88
CA VAL A 684 -9.54 -18.62 18.91
C VAL A 684 -10.63 -17.54 19.03
N ASP A 685 -10.27 -16.31 19.36
CA ASP A 685 -11.25 -15.22 19.58
C ASP A 685 -12.16 -14.98 18.37
N TRP A 686 -11.63 -15.07 17.14
CA TRP A 686 -12.41 -14.97 15.91
C TRP A 686 -13.47 -16.08 15.77
N SER A 687 -13.15 -17.32 16.19
CA SER A 687 -14.13 -18.41 16.21
C SER A 687 -15.20 -18.17 17.29
N VAL A 688 -14.83 -17.57 18.43
CA VAL A 688 -15.78 -17.15 19.46
C VAL A 688 -16.70 -16.04 18.95
N PHE A 689 -16.15 -15.03 18.28
CA PHE A 689 -16.90 -13.96 17.64
C PHE A 689 -17.95 -14.52 16.66
N ARG A 690 -17.53 -15.36 15.71
CA ARG A 690 -18.44 -15.98 14.73
C ARG A 690 -19.54 -16.81 15.39
N TRP A 691 -19.20 -17.57 16.44
CA TRP A 691 -20.18 -18.34 17.19
C TRP A 691 -21.19 -17.45 17.93
N LEU A 692 -20.75 -16.34 18.54
CA LEU A 692 -21.64 -15.38 19.21
C LEU A 692 -22.63 -14.73 18.24
N ILE A 693 -22.18 -14.37 17.03
CA ILE A 693 -23.07 -13.79 15.99
C ILE A 693 -24.04 -14.83 15.42
N TRP A 694 -23.62 -16.08 15.27
CA TRP A 694 -24.56 -17.16 14.95
C TRP A 694 -25.59 -17.37 16.08
N ARG A 695 -25.16 -17.29 17.34
CA ARG A 695 -26.04 -17.45 18.51
C ARG A 695 -27.03 -16.29 18.65
N SER A 696 -26.61 -15.06 18.37
CA SER A 696 -27.49 -13.88 18.40
C SER A 696 -28.65 -13.99 17.42
N ALA A 697 -28.40 -14.56 16.23
CA ALA A 697 -29.43 -14.84 15.23
C ALA A 697 -30.38 -15.98 15.66
N ALA A 698 -29.86 -16.98 16.38
CA ALA A 698 -30.67 -18.11 16.88
C ALA A 698 -31.53 -17.77 18.11
N GLU A 699 -31.15 -16.75 18.90
CA GLU A 699 -31.85 -16.31 20.11
C GLU A 699 -32.07 -14.77 20.11
N PRO A 700 -33.03 -14.25 19.29
CA PRO A 700 -33.19 -12.80 19.11
C PRO A 700 -33.48 -11.99 20.38
N SER A 701 -34.11 -12.60 21.40
CA SER A 701 -34.33 -11.96 22.71
C SER A 701 -33.04 -11.62 23.45
N SER A 702 -31.91 -12.22 23.06
CA SER A 702 -30.59 -12.01 23.64
C SER A 702 -29.59 -11.45 22.60
N GLU A 703 -30.07 -10.99 21.44
CA GLU A 703 -29.26 -10.50 20.32
C GLU A 703 -28.23 -9.46 20.79
N ALA A 704 -28.69 -8.41 21.47
CA ALA A 704 -27.85 -7.32 21.97
C ALA A 704 -26.82 -7.76 23.02
N ALA A 705 -27.09 -8.81 23.80
CA ALA A 705 -26.14 -9.34 24.78
C ALA A 705 -25.02 -10.13 24.08
N TYR A 706 -25.37 -11.01 23.13
CA TYR A 706 -24.40 -11.74 22.33
C TYR A 706 -23.51 -10.83 21.48
N MET A 707 -24.09 -9.78 20.88
CA MET A 707 -23.31 -8.77 20.14
C MET A 707 -22.38 -7.96 21.05
N SER A 708 -22.81 -7.63 22.28
CA SER A 708 -21.92 -6.98 23.26
C SER A 708 -20.70 -7.86 23.56
N TYR A 709 -20.92 -9.13 23.92
CA TYR A 709 -19.83 -10.07 24.18
C TYR A 709 -18.92 -10.31 22.96
N ALA A 710 -19.44 -10.18 21.74
CA ALA A 710 -18.64 -10.28 20.52
C ALA A 710 -17.72 -9.06 20.35
N LEU A 711 -18.22 -7.86 20.64
CA LEU A 711 -17.43 -6.63 20.58
C LEU A 711 -16.44 -6.48 21.75
N ASP A 712 -16.67 -7.14 22.89
CA ASP A 712 -15.69 -7.22 23.99
C ASP A 712 -14.40 -7.95 23.59
N LEU A 713 -14.45 -8.84 22.57
CA LEU A 713 -13.26 -9.50 22.01
C LEU A 713 -12.41 -8.54 21.14
N VAL A 714 -12.97 -7.41 20.71
CA VAL A 714 -12.36 -6.45 19.79
C VAL A 714 -11.43 -5.50 20.54
N ARG A 715 -10.14 -5.83 20.52
CA ARG A 715 -9.04 -5.10 21.16
C ARG A 715 -8.36 -4.08 20.22
N GLY A 716 -8.56 -4.22 18.91
CA GLY A 716 -7.96 -3.34 17.89
C GLY A 716 -8.22 -3.86 16.47
N PRO A 717 -7.48 -3.35 15.45
CA PRO A 717 -7.51 -3.87 14.09
C PRO A 717 -7.11 -5.35 14.03
N LEU A 718 -7.67 -6.11 13.07
CA LEU A 718 -7.33 -7.51 12.86
C LEU A 718 -5.82 -7.69 12.68
N LEU A 719 -5.21 -8.56 13.50
CA LEU A 719 -3.78 -8.85 13.48
C LEU A 719 -2.94 -7.56 13.50
N ALA A 720 -3.19 -6.67 14.46
CA ALA A 720 -2.38 -5.48 14.63
C ALA A 720 -0.91 -5.84 14.93
N ASP A 721 0.01 -4.95 14.55
CA ASP A 721 1.46 -5.07 14.71
C ASP A 721 2.10 -6.27 13.98
N ARG A 722 1.58 -6.63 12.78
CA ARG A 722 2.21 -7.61 11.88
C ARG A 722 3.68 -7.27 11.60
N PRO A 723 4.64 -8.20 11.85
CA PRO A 723 6.01 -8.05 11.37
C PRO A 723 6.06 -7.90 9.85
N ARG A 724 6.97 -7.05 9.36
CA ARG A 724 7.16 -6.80 7.92
C ARG A 724 7.50 -8.09 7.17
N GLY A 725 6.97 -8.22 5.95
CA GLY A 725 7.24 -9.35 5.06
C GLY A 725 6.51 -10.65 5.42
N ARG A 726 5.59 -10.61 6.39
CA ARG A 726 4.77 -11.75 6.84
C ARG A 726 3.28 -11.52 6.57
N TYR A 727 2.49 -12.58 6.71
CA TYR A 727 1.03 -12.58 6.56
C TYR A 727 0.53 -12.17 5.15
N GLY A 728 1.38 -12.26 4.13
CA GLY A 728 1.01 -11.94 2.75
C GLY A 728 -0.18 -12.76 2.25
N TRP A 729 -0.33 -14.00 2.72
CA TRP A 729 -1.47 -14.90 2.41
C TRP A 729 -2.85 -14.33 2.77
N LEU A 730 -2.93 -13.28 3.61
CA LEU A 730 -4.20 -12.58 3.85
C LEU A 730 -4.79 -11.94 2.57
N ALA A 731 -3.97 -11.73 1.52
CA ALA A 731 -4.46 -11.33 0.19
C ALA A 731 -5.35 -12.39 -0.47
N THR A 732 -5.06 -13.69 -0.28
CA THR A 732 -5.80 -14.80 -0.90
C THR A 732 -6.97 -15.26 -0.03
N GLU A 733 -6.86 -15.10 1.30
CA GLU A 733 -7.85 -15.58 2.27
C GLU A 733 -9.04 -14.63 2.47
N PRO A 734 -10.21 -15.14 2.92
CA PRO A 734 -11.38 -14.31 3.18
C PRO A 734 -11.28 -13.50 4.48
N LEU A 735 -10.38 -13.87 5.39
CA LEU A 735 -10.36 -13.44 6.79
C LEU A 735 -10.45 -11.91 6.98
N GLU A 736 -9.58 -11.15 6.34
CA GLU A 736 -9.47 -9.69 6.55
C GLU A 736 -10.73 -8.95 6.06
N TYR A 737 -11.27 -9.40 4.94
CA TYR A 737 -12.49 -8.89 4.34
C TYR A 737 -13.76 -9.29 5.12
N GLU A 738 -13.83 -10.55 5.60
CA GLU A 738 -14.96 -11.07 6.38
C GLU A 738 -15.00 -10.44 7.78
N ALA A 739 -13.84 -10.36 8.46
CA ALA A 739 -13.74 -9.78 9.79
C ALA A 739 -14.12 -8.29 9.80
N GLY A 740 -13.62 -7.50 8.84
CA GLY A 740 -14.00 -6.09 8.70
C GLY A 740 -15.50 -5.90 8.53
N ALA A 741 -16.10 -6.55 7.53
CA ALA A 741 -17.53 -6.45 7.29
C ALA A 741 -18.37 -6.90 8.51
N ARG A 742 -18.03 -8.05 9.13
CA ARG A 742 -18.81 -8.54 10.29
C ARG A 742 -18.68 -7.66 11.54
N VAL A 743 -17.48 -7.16 11.87
CA VAL A 743 -17.31 -6.33 13.08
C VAL A 743 -18.02 -4.99 12.91
N VAL A 744 -17.97 -4.39 11.72
CA VAL A 744 -18.71 -3.17 11.39
C VAL A 744 -20.22 -3.40 11.47
N ASP A 745 -20.73 -4.47 10.86
CA ASP A 745 -22.17 -4.80 10.88
C ASP A 745 -22.68 -5.03 12.31
N VAL A 746 -21.92 -5.75 13.15
CA VAL A 746 -22.28 -6.02 14.54
C VAL A 746 -22.25 -4.76 15.40
N ALA A 747 -21.26 -3.90 15.23
CA ALA A 747 -21.19 -2.62 15.94
C ALA A 747 -22.38 -1.72 15.56
N HIS A 748 -22.63 -1.53 14.26
CA HIS A 748 -23.78 -0.75 13.76
C HIS A 748 -25.11 -1.29 14.32
N ARG A 749 -25.35 -2.61 14.19
CA ARG A 749 -26.58 -3.26 14.65
C ARG A 749 -26.77 -3.13 16.16
N LEU A 750 -25.71 -3.30 16.95
CA LEU A 750 -25.81 -3.10 18.39
C LEU A 750 -26.09 -1.65 18.75
N THR A 751 -25.46 -0.67 18.09
CA THR A 751 -25.75 0.75 18.30
C THR A 751 -27.22 1.07 18.04
N VAL A 752 -27.80 0.59 16.92
CA VAL A 752 -29.22 0.78 16.61
C VAL A 752 -30.12 0.17 17.70
N LEU A 753 -29.89 -1.10 18.08
CA LEU A 753 -30.67 -1.78 19.14
C LEU A 753 -30.59 -1.05 20.49
N ARG A 754 -29.44 -0.44 20.80
CA ARG A 754 -29.21 0.33 22.02
C ARG A 754 -29.92 1.68 21.99
N LEU A 755 -29.94 2.37 20.85
CA LEU A 755 -30.70 3.62 20.68
C LEU A 755 -32.22 3.36 20.72
N ASP A 756 -32.70 2.32 20.05
CA ASP A 756 -34.13 1.94 20.06
C ASP A 756 -34.64 1.59 21.48
N SER A 757 -33.75 1.10 22.35
CA SER A 757 -34.04 0.80 23.76
C SER A 757 -33.70 1.94 24.73
N GLY A 758 -33.20 3.08 24.24
CA GLY A 758 -32.82 4.25 25.05
C GLY A 758 -31.50 4.13 25.81
N ASP A 759 -30.71 3.06 25.60
CA ASP A 759 -29.39 2.86 26.20
C ASP A 759 -28.31 3.62 25.41
N VAL A 760 -28.33 4.95 25.54
CA VAL A 760 -27.38 5.86 24.88
C VAL A 760 -25.92 5.52 25.20
N ARG A 761 -25.62 5.09 26.44
CA ARG A 761 -24.26 4.70 26.84
C ARG A 761 -23.82 3.44 26.10
N GLY A 762 -24.66 2.40 26.08
CA GLY A 762 -24.39 1.17 25.33
C GLY A 762 -24.25 1.40 23.82
N ALA A 763 -24.97 2.38 23.26
CA ALA A 763 -24.84 2.79 21.86
C ALA A 763 -23.47 3.44 21.56
N VAL A 764 -23.01 4.35 22.42
CA VAL A 764 -21.66 4.95 22.32
C VAL A 764 -20.56 3.90 22.48
N GLU A 765 -20.72 2.99 23.44
CA GLU A 765 -19.78 1.88 23.69
C GLU A 765 -19.68 0.92 22.49
N ALA A 766 -20.82 0.59 21.86
CA ALA A 766 -20.88 -0.26 20.66
C ALA A 766 -20.18 0.39 19.44
N SER A 767 -20.50 1.64 19.13
CA SER A 767 -19.86 2.38 18.03
C SER A 767 -18.35 2.52 18.24
N ARG A 768 -17.91 2.87 19.46
CA ARG A 768 -16.48 2.93 19.78
C ARG A 768 -15.80 1.55 19.71
N ALA A 769 -16.50 0.47 20.03
CA ALA A 769 -15.94 -0.88 19.88
C ALA A 769 -15.71 -1.29 18.41
N GLY A 770 -16.63 -0.95 17.51
CA GLY A 770 -16.41 -1.11 16.08
C GLY A 770 -15.26 -0.23 15.55
N LEU A 771 -15.18 1.03 16.01
CA LEU A 771 -14.10 1.95 15.64
C LEU A 771 -12.71 1.50 16.14
N ARG A 772 -12.61 0.74 17.25
CA ARG A 772 -11.34 0.09 17.63
C ARG A 772 -10.81 -0.86 16.57
N PHE A 773 -11.70 -1.53 15.82
CA PHE A 773 -11.32 -2.43 14.73
C PHE A 773 -11.09 -1.68 13.41
N ALA A 774 -12.07 -0.87 13.01
CA ALA A 774 -12.10 -0.14 11.76
C ALA A 774 -12.20 1.37 12.00
N PRO A 775 -11.12 2.04 12.43
CA PRO A 775 -11.18 3.45 12.79
C PRO A 775 -11.37 4.37 11.57
N ARG A 776 -11.19 3.86 10.34
CA ARG A 776 -11.53 4.57 9.08
C ARG A 776 -12.97 4.34 8.61
N GLU A 777 -13.80 3.63 9.36
CA GLU A 777 -15.19 3.34 8.96
C GLU A 777 -16.13 4.48 9.36
N GLU A 778 -16.38 5.38 8.41
CA GLU A 778 -17.26 6.54 8.62
C GLU A 778 -18.70 6.16 8.96
N ALA A 779 -19.20 4.99 8.57
CA ALA A 779 -20.52 4.54 9.01
C ALA A 779 -20.61 4.49 10.54
N LEU A 780 -19.57 3.95 11.20
CA LEU A 780 -19.51 3.87 12.66
C LEU A 780 -19.23 5.22 13.33
N TRP A 781 -18.54 6.15 12.65
CA TRP A 781 -18.43 7.53 13.12
C TRP A 781 -19.76 8.26 13.08
N ARG A 782 -20.56 8.08 12.02
CA ARG A 782 -21.93 8.62 11.94
C ARG A 782 -22.83 8.03 13.03
N ASP A 783 -22.68 6.74 13.33
CA ASP A 783 -23.37 6.09 14.44
C ASP A 783 -22.92 6.64 15.80
N LEU A 784 -21.62 6.87 16.01
CA LEU A 784 -21.09 7.50 17.22
C LEU A 784 -21.60 8.94 17.38
N LEU A 785 -21.62 9.74 16.32
CA LEU A 785 -22.18 11.10 16.33
C LEU A 785 -23.66 11.10 16.70
N ARG A 786 -24.47 10.22 16.09
CA ARG A 786 -25.91 10.06 16.40
C ARG A 786 -26.14 9.60 17.84
N ALA A 787 -25.39 8.60 18.28
CA ALA A 787 -25.49 8.09 19.65
C ALA A 787 -25.07 9.16 20.67
N THR A 788 -23.98 9.90 20.41
CA THR A 788 -23.54 11.00 21.27
C THR A 788 -24.60 12.11 21.31
N ARG A 789 -25.21 12.47 20.17
CA ARG A 789 -26.30 13.45 20.11
C ARG A 789 -27.52 13.04 20.93
N ALA A 790 -27.84 11.75 21.01
CA ALA A 790 -28.95 11.23 21.82
C ALA A 790 -28.75 11.46 23.33
N SER A 791 -27.53 11.76 23.81
CA SER A 791 -27.28 12.17 25.20
C SER A 791 -27.71 13.61 25.52
N GLY A 792 -27.87 14.46 24.49
CA GLY A 792 -28.10 15.89 24.63
C GLY A 792 -26.83 16.75 24.84
N ASP A 793 -25.64 16.14 24.88
CA ASP A 793 -24.36 16.84 25.08
C ASP A 793 -23.74 17.34 23.76
N ASP A 794 -23.96 18.61 23.45
CA ASP A 794 -23.41 19.28 22.26
C ASP A 794 -21.88 19.55 22.33
N GLU A 795 -21.25 19.40 23.50
CA GLU A 795 -19.79 19.46 23.65
C GLU A 795 -19.16 18.12 23.29
N ALA A 796 -19.74 17.01 23.79
CA ALA A 796 -19.33 15.67 23.42
C ALA A 796 -19.50 15.39 21.91
N VAL A 797 -20.58 15.86 21.28
CA VAL A 797 -20.78 15.73 19.81
C VAL A 797 -19.68 16.46 19.04
N ARG A 798 -19.30 17.67 19.47
CA ARG A 798 -18.20 18.43 18.85
C ARG A 798 -16.86 17.71 19.01
N ALA A 799 -16.56 17.21 20.21
CA ALA A 799 -15.34 16.44 20.45
C ALA A 799 -15.24 15.20 19.56
N VAL A 800 -16.35 14.49 19.29
CA VAL A 800 -16.39 13.36 18.34
C VAL A 800 -16.16 13.82 16.89
N ALA A 801 -16.70 14.98 16.49
CA ALA A 801 -16.46 15.54 15.16
C ALA A 801 -14.99 15.95 14.97
N ASP A 802 -14.38 16.55 16.01
CA ASP A 802 -12.96 16.90 16.05
C ASP A 802 -12.06 15.64 16.01
N GLU A 803 -12.42 14.59 16.76
CA GLU A 803 -11.75 13.28 16.76
C GLU A 803 -11.76 12.65 15.36
N LEU A 804 -12.91 12.64 14.69
CA LEU A 804 -13.07 12.17 13.30
C LEU A 804 -12.23 12.99 12.31
N ARG A 805 -12.30 14.33 12.37
CA ARG A 805 -11.52 15.20 11.47
C ARG A 805 -10.01 15.01 11.68
N SER A 806 -9.56 14.90 12.94
CA SER A 806 -8.16 14.59 13.24
C SER A 806 -7.74 13.21 12.73
N PHE A 807 -8.64 12.22 12.68
CA PHE A 807 -8.34 10.88 12.20
C PHE A 807 -8.38 10.74 10.66
N ALA A 808 -9.24 11.52 9.99
CA ALA A 808 -9.26 11.64 8.53
C ALA A 808 -8.07 12.44 8.00
N GLY A 809 -7.62 13.46 8.74
CA GLY A 809 -6.54 14.34 8.34
C GLY A 809 -6.91 15.12 7.07
N TYR A 810 -6.24 14.79 5.96
CA TYR A 810 -6.42 15.44 4.66
C TYR A 810 -7.25 14.61 3.67
N ASP A 811 -7.67 13.39 4.05
CA ASP A 811 -8.63 12.63 3.25
C ASP A 811 -10.02 13.30 3.33
N PRO A 812 -10.72 13.50 2.19
CA PRO A 812 -12.10 13.97 2.21
C PRO A 812 -13.02 12.92 2.86
N LEU A 813 -13.96 13.40 3.68
CA LEU A 813 -15.03 12.57 4.25
C LEU A 813 -16.13 12.33 3.20
N GLN A 814 -16.96 11.31 3.41
CA GLN A 814 -18.18 11.12 2.63
C GLN A 814 -19.13 12.33 2.76
N PRO A 815 -19.84 12.73 1.68
CA PRO A 815 -20.83 13.80 1.74
C PRO A 815 -21.89 13.62 2.84
N GLU A 816 -22.31 12.38 3.11
CA GLU A 816 -23.26 12.03 4.18
C GLU A 816 -22.67 12.22 5.59
N THR A 817 -21.36 12.08 5.74
CA THR A 817 -20.64 12.36 6.99
C THR A 817 -20.49 13.86 7.19
N GLU A 818 -20.12 14.61 6.15
CA GLU A 818 -19.99 16.06 6.21
C GLU A 818 -21.34 16.74 6.51
N ALA A 819 -22.41 16.34 5.80
CA ALA A 819 -23.76 16.83 6.07
C ALA A 819 -24.21 16.53 7.51
N LEU A 820 -23.90 15.34 8.05
CA LEU A 820 -24.22 15.02 9.44
C LEU A 820 -23.45 15.88 10.44
N ILE A 821 -22.16 16.18 10.19
CA ILE A 821 -21.38 17.09 11.03
C ILE A 821 -21.95 18.51 10.96
N GLU A 822 -22.39 18.97 9.79
CA GLU A 822 -23.00 20.29 9.61
C GLU A 822 -24.36 20.41 10.32
N ASP A 823 -25.21 19.40 10.23
CA ASP A 823 -26.51 19.35 10.92
C ASP A 823 -26.35 19.28 12.45
N LEU A 824 -25.37 18.51 12.94
CA LEU A 824 -25.15 18.31 14.37
C LEU A 824 -24.27 19.39 15.02
N VAL A 825 -23.37 20.02 14.26
CA VAL A 825 -22.45 21.06 14.74
C VAL A 825 -22.44 22.26 13.76
N PRO A 826 -23.53 23.05 13.68
CA PRO A 826 -23.69 24.10 12.65
C PRO A 826 -22.63 25.22 12.66
N GLN A 827 -21.81 25.30 13.71
CA GLN A 827 -20.74 26.29 13.85
C GLN A 827 -19.44 25.88 13.12
N TYR A 828 -19.31 24.62 12.67
CA TYR A 828 -18.07 24.09 12.06
C TYR A 828 -17.67 24.82 10.75
N ARG A 829 -18.63 25.38 10.01
CA ARG A 829 -18.40 26.13 8.77
C ARG A 829 -18.04 27.62 8.95
N ARG A 830 -17.78 28.10 10.17
CA ARG A 830 -17.22 29.46 10.36
C ARG A 830 -15.73 29.48 10.03
N VAL A 831 -15.44 29.41 8.72
CA VAL A 831 -14.14 29.77 8.14
C VAL A 831 -13.73 31.15 8.68
N PRO A 832 -12.48 31.35 9.15
CA PRO A 832 -12.00 32.68 9.53
C PRO A 832 -12.09 33.62 8.33
N SER A 833 -12.70 34.78 8.51
CA SER A 833 -12.63 35.87 7.54
C SER A 833 -11.23 36.47 7.56
N HIS A 834 -10.38 36.09 6.61
CA HIS A 834 -9.06 36.67 6.35
C HIS A 834 -8.83 36.82 4.85
#